data_AF-A0A3D4HBU9-F1
#
_entry.id   AF-A0A3D4HBU9-F1
#
_cell.length_a   1.000
_cell.length_b   1.000
_cell.length_c   1.000
_cell.angle_alpha   90.00
_cell.angle_beta   90.00
_cell.angle_gamma   90.00
#
_symmetry.space_group_name_H-M   'P 1'
#
loop_
_entity.id
_entity.type
_entity.pdbx_description
1 polymer ?
#
loop_
_entity_poly.entity_id
_entity_poly.type
_entity_poly.pdbx_seq_one_letter_code
_entity_poly.pdbx_strand_id
1 'polypeptide(L)'
;MNRIRRFLFLPNIPDIIYVLIVAFLFRLFLANFGTLQLDQGTFIAWGNSLAVSGFKIFYNNWSDYLPGYLYVLWFLGKINLLVPNLQVILFKLPAILADLATGYLIYKIVGKKKGIFFSLIYLFNAAVFANSSLWGQVDSLTALFSLFSVFIFPISYQLSAISLALGTLIKPQAAFILPAILYLFIKNKKKFFELLIYSISGLLVFIVGFIPFNNSNNLWQFILNRLSVSANQYPYGSVNAFSFWGLFGFWKPDDVTIWIGLGISIILITLITLIIYKKKIINGEYLISAFSLFITFLFLTRMHERHLLPVLAPLLIATATNPVLIITYVGLSLTYTANLSYAYYWITDNFKEIFNPILIKILIIANLSFLGLSIFSIFKKIKLNLRIKLNYLSQKNYFASKDISNKLNKIFLATVLLFSLVTRIYQLNLPKEKYFDEVYHAFTAGLVLHNDPKAWEWWNPHPEGFAYEWTHPPVAKLGMVIGMLAFGENAFGWRIVQAILGTASVFLVYLLARTIFNDKLIGLLSAIVFSLDGLALVMSRIGMNDSYLLFFSLLSIYLFVRDKNLLSSIAFGLAISSKWSAIYSLPILFVSHFVFRKKIKLSYLSFLIFPVIIYIASYGVMFATGHTWDQFVEVQKQMWWYHTNLVAEHPYTSQAWSWPLLLRPIYLYDGGDVNGQVARIYAFGNPIIFWFGLYSIILSVLISAKEKVKKLGFVIFSYLIFFLPWIASPRIMFLYHYLPSIPFLAIAAGYILRRFPKARFYILVSSFLLFIYFYPHWIGLRIPLKLDESYYWFSSWR
;
A
#
# COMPACT_ATOMS: atom_id res chain seq x y z
N MET A 1 12.58 -25.39 29.37
CA MET A 1 11.93 -24.53 28.35
C MET A 1 10.44 -24.84 28.10
N ASN A 2 9.90 -25.98 28.56
CA ASN A 2 8.48 -26.36 28.35
C ASN A 2 7.50 -25.92 29.47
N ARG A 3 7.96 -25.40 30.62
CA ARG A 3 7.08 -24.94 31.72
C ARG A 3 6.74 -23.44 31.71
N ILE A 4 7.41 -22.61 30.90
CA ILE A 4 7.15 -21.16 30.79
C ILE A 4 6.09 -20.84 29.71
N ARG A 5 5.69 -21.83 28.89
CA ARG A 5 4.65 -21.68 27.85
C ARG A 5 3.23 -21.58 28.39
N ARG A 6 2.99 -21.76 29.69
CA ARG A 6 1.64 -21.85 30.27
C ARG A 6 1.08 -20.55 30.89
N PHE A 7 1.87 -19.49 31.00
CA PHE A 7 1.48 -18.34 31.84
C PHE A 7 1.03 -17.07 31.09
N LEU A 8 0.97 -17.09 29.76
CA LEU A 8 0.36 -16.01 28.98
C LEU A 8 -0.67 -16.61 28.03
N PHE A 9 -1.92 -16.51 28.44
CA PHE A 9 -3.11 -16.95 27.73
C PHE A 9 -3.18 -16.38 26.31
N LEU A 10 -3.11 -17.26 25.32
CA LEU A 10 -4.19 -17.54 24.36
C LEU A 10 -4.00 -19.01 23.91
N PRO A 11 -5.05 -19.86 23.90
CA PRO A 11 -4.92 -21.28 23.54
C PRO A 11 -4.45 -21.41 22.10
N ASN A 12 -3.53 -22.35 21.80
CA ASN A 12 -2.98 -22.71 20.46
C ASN A 12 -3.79 -22.15 19.27
N ILE A 13 -3.65 -20.84 18.99
CA ILE A 13 -4.37 -20.17 17.91
C ILE A 13 -3.72 -20.67 16.63
N PRO A 14 -4.46 -21.34 15.72
CA PRO A 14 -3.89 -21.74 14.43
C PRO A 14 -3.27 -20.54 13.73
N ASP A 15 -2.05 -20.68 13.17
CA ASP A 15 -1.30 -19.60 12.51
C ASP A 15 -2.15 -18.79 11.48
N ILE A 16 -3.14 -19.45 10.86
CA ILE A 16 -4.09 -18.82 9.94
C ILE A 16 -4.93 -17.71 10.59
N ILE A 17 -5.26 -17.80 11.88
CA ILE A 17 -6.05 -16.77 12.56
C ILE A 17 -5.25 -15.47 12.67
N TYR A 18 -3.94 -15.53 12.91
CA TYR A 18 -3.09 -14.33 12.88
C TYR A 18 -3.10 -13.68 11.49
N VAL A 19 -3.02 -14.48 10.42
CA VAL A 19 -3.13 -13.97 9.04
C VAL A 19 -4.47 -13.28 8.81
N LEU A 20 -5.58 -13.89 9.26
CA LEU A 20 -6.92 -13.31 9.11
C LEU A 20 -7.08 -12.01 9.91
N ILE A 21 -6.56 -11.95 11.14
CA ILE A 21 -6.60 -10.73 11.96
C ILE A 21 -5.80 -9.60 11.31
N VAL A 22 -4.57 -9.88 10.86
CA VAL A 22 -3.75 -8.86 10.18
C VAL A 22 -4.40 -8.40 8.89
N ALA A 23 -4.94 -9.34 8.09
CA ALA A 23 -5.66 -9.01 6.86
C ALA A 23 -6.95 -8.21 7.13
N PHE A 24 -7.65 -8.47 8.23
CA PHE A 24 -8.84 -7.73 8.65
C PHE A 24 -8.49 -6.30 9.06
N LEU A 25 -7.51 -6.12 9.96
CA LEU A 25 -7.05 -4.79 10.39
C LEU A 25 -6.51 -3.98 9.22
N PHE A 26 -5.76 -4.61 8.31
CA PHE A 26 -5.30 -3.99 7.08
C PHE A 26 -6.47 -3.50 6.20
N ARG A 27 -7.51 -4.32 6.01
CA ARG A 27 -8.70 -3.94 5.23
C ARG A 27 -9.53 -2.85 5.90
N LEU A 28 -9.69 -2.89 7.22
CA LEU A 28 -10.37 -1.84 7.97
C LEU A 28 -9.64 -0.49 7.85
N PHE A 29 -8.30 -0.51 7.90
CA PHE A 29 -7.51 0.67 7.63
C PHE A 29 -7.76 1.18 6.21
N LEU A 30 -7.75 0.30 5.21
CA LEU A 30 -8.01 0.66 3.82
C LEU A 30 -9.46 1.12 3.54
N ALA A 31 -10.44 0.71 4.35
CA ALA A 31 -11.86 0.94 4.10
C ALA A 31 -12.26 2.42 3.98
N ASN A 32 -11.47 3.33 4.55
CA ASN A 32 -11.71 4.77 4.48
C ASN A 32 -11.10 5.43 3.22
N PHE A 33 -10.37 4.70 2.39
CA PHE A 33 -9.68 5.22 1.21
C PHE A 33 -10.29 4.66 -0.08
N GLY A 34 -10.30 5.45 -1.16
CA GLY A 34 -10.65 4.97 -2.50
C GLY A 34 -12.10 4.53 -2.72
N THR A 35 -13.04 4.93 -1.83
CA THR A 35 -14.47 4.60 -1.95
C THR A 35 -15.05 5.19 -3.23
N LEU A 36 -15.70 4.36 -4.06
CA LEU A 36 -16.53 4.88 -5.15
C LEU A 36 -17.88 5.33 -4.56
N GLN A 37 -18.03 6.64 -4.39
CA GLN A 37 -19.18 7.22 -3.69
C GLN A 37 -20.51 6.89 -4.36
N LEU A 38 -20.54 6.77 -5.69
CA LEU A 38 -21.74 6.44 -6.45
C LEU A 38 -22.29 5.07 -6.04
N ASP A 39 -21.50 4.01 -6.23
CA ASP A 39 -21.91 2.65 -5.88
C ASP A 39 -22.23 2.49 -4.40
N GLN A 40 -21.39 3.07 -3.52
CA GLN A 40 -21.57 2.92 -2.09
C GLN A 40 -22.78 3.71 -1.57
N GLY A 41 -23.02 4.90 -2.15
CA GLY A 41 -24.21 5.69 -1.88
C GLY A 41 -25.49 4.94 -2.24
N THR A 42 -25.49 4.20 -3.36
CA THR A 42 -26.60 3.34 -3.76
C THR A 42 -26.87 2.24 -2.74
N PHE A 43 -25.85 1.52 -2.25
CA PHE A 43 -26.03 0.50 -1.22
C PHE A 43 -26.55 1.06 0.11
N ILE A 44 -26.06 2.22 0.53
CA ILE A 44 -26.53 2.89 1.75
C ILE A 44 -27.99 3.31 1.57
N ALA A 45 -28.34 3.93 0.43
CA ALA A 45 -29.70 4.35 0.13
C ALA A 45 -30.67 3.16 0.09
N TRP A 46 -30.31 2.07 -0.57
CA TRP A 46 -31.10 0.85 -0.59
C TRP A 46 -31.25 0.22 0.80
N GLY A 47 -30.16 0.13 1.58
CA GLY A 47 -30.20 -0.39 2.95
C GLY A 47 -31.12 0.42 3.86
N ASN A 48 -31.04 1.74 3.81
CA ASN A 48 -31.92 2.64 4.56
C ASN A 48 -33.38 2.50 4.12
N SER A 49 -33.63 2.46 2.80
CA SER A 49 -34.98 2.25 2.26
C SER A 49 -35.57 0.91 2.73
N LEU A 50 -34.82 -0.19 2.66
CA LEU A 50 -35.25 -1.50 3.16
C LEU A 50 -35.52 -1.48 4.67
N ALA A 51 -34.68 -0.79 5.44
CA ALA A 51 -34.82 -0.69 6.89
C ALA A 51 -36.09 0.07 7.31
N VAL A 52 -36.50 1.09 6.55
CA VAL A 52 -37.67 1.93 6.86
C VAL A 52 -38.95 1.40 6.22
N SER A 53 -38.89 1.10 4.92
CA SER A 53 -40.06 0.80 4.08
C SER A 53 -40.37 -0.70 3.93
N GLY A 54 -39.45 -1.58 4.35
CA GLY A 54 -39.59 -3.03 4.21
C GLY A 54 -39.40 -3.55 2.77
N PHE A 55 -39.62 -4.86 2.57
CA PHE A 55 -39.27 -5.55 1.32
C PHE A 55 -40.27 -5.34 0.18
N LYS A 56 -41.58 -5.28 0.47
CA LYS A 56 -42.65 -5.33 -0.55
C LYS A 56 -42.60 -4.18 -1.56
N ILE A 57 -42.26 -2.97 -1.11
CA ILE A 57 -42.25 -1.77 -1.96
C ILE A 57 -40.86 -1.39 -2.45
N PHE A 58 -39.82 -2.15 -2.12
CA PHE A 58 -38.44 -1.81 -2.45
C PHE A 58 -38.23 -1.64 -3.96
N TYR A 59 -38.72 -2.59 -4.76
CA TYR A 59 -38.56 -2.58 -6.21
C TYR A 59 -39.48 -1.60 -6.96
N ASN A 60 -40.27 -0.78 -6.24
CA ASN A 60 -40.91 0.38 -6.86
C ASN A 60 -39.85 1.44 -7.20
N ASN A 61 -38.73 1.46 -6.47
CA ASN A 61 -37.55 2.26 -6.80
C ASN A 61 -36.59 1.45 -7.69
N TRP A 62 -35.70 2.16 -8.38
CA TRP A 62 -34.72 1.51 -9.24
C TRP A 62 -33.71 0.68 -8.43
N SER A 63 -33.50 -0.56 -8.88
CA SER A 63 -32.43 -1.45 -8.46
C SER A 63 -32.16 -2.46 -9.58
N ASP A 64 -30.90 -2.78 -9.81
CA ASP A 64 -30.43 -3.81 -10.75
C ASP A 64 -30.00 -5.11 -10.03
N TYR A 65 -30.04 -5.14 -8.70
CA TYR A 65 -29.71 -6.31 -7.89
C TYR A 65 -30.90 -7.26 -7.70
N LEU A 66 -30.55 -8.55 -7.59
CA LEU A 66 -31.45 -9.59 -7.14
C LEU A 66 -31.60 -9.59 -5.59
N PRO A 67 -32.63 -10.24 -5.04
CA PRO A 67 -32.95 -10.16 -3.61
C PRO A 67 -31.84 -10.57 -2.63
N GLY A 68 -30.91 -11.42 -3.04
CA GLY A 68 -29.93 -12.03 -2.13
C GLY A 68 -29.10 -11.00 -1.37
N TYR A 69 -28.54 -10.02 -2.07
CA TYR A 69 -27.73 -8.97 -1.42
C TYR A 69 -28.60 -7.95 -0.66
N LEU A 70 -29.86 -7.77 -1.08
CA LEU A 70 -30.79 -6.86 -0.43
C LEU A 70 -31.12 -7.29 1.01
N TYR A 71 -31.14 -8.59 1.31
CA TYR A 71 -31.26 -9.04 2.70
C TYR A 71 -30.07 -8.61 3.58
N VAL A 72 -28.86 -8.61 3.01
CA VAL A 72 -27.67 -8.10 3.70
C VAL A 72 -27.80 -6.59 3.93
N LEU A 73 -28.19 -5.84 2.90
CA LEU A 73 -28.39 -4.40 2.99
C LEU A 73 -29.51 -4.01 3.96
N TRP A 74 -30.60 -4.77 4.04
CA TRP A 74 -31.66 -4.57 5.02
C TRP A 74 -31.14 -4.65 6.45
N PHE A 75 -30.36 -5.69 6.76
CA PHE A 75 -29.76 -5.86 8.08
C PHE A 75 -28.75 -4.73 8.39
N LEU A 76 -27.90 -4.38 7.42
CA LEU A 76 -26.96 -3.28 7.58
C LEU A 76 -27.66 -1.93 7.74
N GLY A 77 -28.76 -1.69 7.03
CA GLY A 77 -29.58 -0.48 7.16
C GLY A 77 -30.14 -0.32 8.57
N LYS A 78 -30.61 -1.40 9.19
CA LYS A 78 -31.05 -1.39 10.60
C LYS A 78 -29.91 -1.02 11.55
N ILE A 79 -28.70 -1.53 11.33
CA ILE A 79 -27.52 -1.16 12.12
C ILE A 79 -27.11 0.30 11.86
N ASN A 80 -27.16 0.74 10.61
CA ASN A 80 -26.76 2.09 10.20
C ASN A 80 -27.58 3.18 10.91
N LEU A 81 -28.87 2.91 11.13
CA LEU A 81 -29.74 3.80 11.92
C LEU A 81 -29.27 3.98 13.38
N LEU A 82 -28.49 3.04 13.92
CA LEU A 82 -27.94 3.09 15.28
C LEU A 82 -26.53 3.70 15.35
N VAL A 83 -25.74 3.59 14.27
CA VAL A 83 -24.32 4.01 14.22
C VAL A 83 -23.97 4.76 12.92
N PRO A 84 -24.59 5.92 12.64
CA PRO A 84 -24.46 6.60 11.35
C PRO A 84 -23.01 7.04 11.03
N ASN A 85 -22.20 7.30 12.06
CA ASN A 85 -20.81 7.73 11.91
C ASN A 85 -19.87 6.64 11.34
N LEU A 86 -20.33 5.37 11.27
CA LEU A 86 -19.53 4.25 10.74
C LEU A 86 -20.05 3.71 9.40
N GLN A 87 -20.93 4.43 8.72
CA GLN A 87 -21.63 3.97 7.52
C GLN A 87 -20.70 3.39 6.43
N VAL A 88 -19.59 4.06 6.11
CA VAL A 88 -18.70 3.63 5.00
C VAL A 88 -18.09 2.26 5.30
N ILE A 89 -17.55 2.09 6.52
CA ILE A 89 -16.92 0.84 6.95
C ILE A 89 -17.98 -0.25 7.09
N LEU A 90 -19.14 0.08 7.65
CA LEU A 90 -20.24 -0.86 7.89
C LEU A 90 -20.68 -1.55 6.59
N PHE A 91 -20.89 -0.78 5.52
CA PHE A 91 -21.36 -1.33 4.24
C PHE A 91 -20.28 -2.03 3.42
N LYS A 92 -18.99 -1.82 3.72
CA LYS A 92 -17.88 -2.60 3.12
C LYS A 92 -17.61 -3.91 3.86
N LEU A 93 -18.09 -4.04 5.10
CA LEU A 93 -17.80 -5.17 5.96
C LEU A 93 -18.20 -6.54 5.36
N PRO A 94 -19.35 -6.72 4.68
CA PRO A 94 -19.69 -8.02 4.08
C PRO A 94 -18.65 -8.50 3.07
N ALA A 95 -18.16 -7.62 2.20
CA ALA A 95 -17.15 -7.96 1.20
C ALA A 95 -15.79 -8.26 1.87
N ILE A 96 -15.39 -7.48 2.87
CA ILE A 96 -14.17 -7.71 3.66
C ILE A 96 -14.22 -9.08 4.35
N LEU A 97 -15.34 -9.43 4.98
CA LEU A 97 -15.53 -10.72 5.63
C LEU A 97 -15.56 -11.87 4.62
N ALA A 98 -16.13 -11.64 3.44
CA ALA A 98 -16.16 -12.63 2.36
C ALA A 98 -14.76 -12.95 1.82
N ASP A 99 -13.89 -11.96 1.69
CA ASP A 99 -12.47 -12.17 1.35
C ASP A 99 -11.75 -13.02 2.41
N LEU A 100 -11.96 -12.69 3.69
CA LEU A 100 -11.33 -13.41 4.81
C LEU A 100 -11.81 -14.87 4.87
N ALA A 101 -13.11 -15.10 4.67
CA ALA A 101 -13.69 -16.43 4.59
C ALA A 101 -13.13 -17.22 3.38
N THR A 102 -13.02 -16.57 2.22
CA THR A 102 -12.39 -17.16 1.02
C THR A 102 -10.93 -17.51 1.28
N GLY A 103 -10.17 -16.62 1.92
CA GLY A 103 -8.79 -16.88 2.34
C GLY A 103 -8.66 -18.06 3.31
N TYR A 104 -9.63 -18.25 4.19
CA TYR A 104 -9.69 -19.41 5.08
C TYR A 104 -10.06 -20.70 4.34
N LEU A 105 -10.99 -20.65 3.39
CA LEU A 105 -11.33 -21.79 2.53
C LEU A 105 -10.12 -22.25 1.72
N ILE A 106 -9.37 -21.31 1.11
CA ILE A 106 -8.12 -21.61 0.41
C ILE A 106 -7.14 -22.35 1.35
N TYR A 107 -6.99 -21.88 2.60
CA TYR A 107 -6.15 -22.56 3.60
C TYR A 107 -6.61 -23.99 3.87
N LYS A 108 -7.93 -24.21 3.99
CA LYS A 108 -8.50 -25.55 4.22
C LYS A 108 -8.31 -26.48 3.03
N ILE A 109 -8.54 -25.99 1.81
CA ILE A 109 -8.46 -26.77 0.56
C ILE A 109 -7.02 -27.16 0.25
N VAL A 110 -6.06 -26.23 0.37
CA VAL A 110 -4.65 -26.48 0.06
C VAL A 110 -3.93 -27.25 1.18
N GLY A 111 -4.45 -27.20 2.41
CA GLY A 111 -3.94 -27.91 3.57
C GLY A 111 -2.89 -27.13 4.38
N LYS A 112 -2.75 -27.47 5.68
CA LYS A 112 -2.08 -26.63 6.69
C LYS A 112 -0.72 -26.06 6.30
N LYS A 113 0.18 -26.86 5.72
CA LYS A 113 1.58 -26.47 5.42
C LYS A 113 1.69 -25.40 4.33
N LYS A 114 0.91 -25.53 3.25
CA LYS A 114 0.95 -24.60 2.10
C LYS A 114 -0.20 -23.59 2.13
N GLY A 115 -1.29 -23.90 2.82
CA GLY A 115 -2.50 -23.10 2.89
C GLY A 115 -2.28 -21.71 3.49
N ILE A 116 -1.39 -21.57 4.48
CA ILE A 116 -1.07 -20.24 5.06
C ILE A 116 -0.48 -19.33 3.98
N PHE A 117 0.46 -19.85 3.20
CA PHE A 117 1.10 -19.10 2.12
C PHE A 117 0.11 -18.71 1.02
N PHE A 118 -0.78 -19.61 0.62
CA PHE A 118 -1.80 -19.33 -0.40
C PHE A 118 -2.85 -18.34 0.12
N SER A 119 -3.24 -18.46 1.39
CA SER A 119 -4.14 -17.50 2.04
C SER A 119 -3.52 -16.11 2.09
N LEU A 120 -2.23 -16.00 2.44
CA LEU A 120 -1.49 -14.73 2.39
C LEU A 120 -1.47 -14.13 0.97
N ILE A 121 -1.18 -14.94 -0.05
CA ILE A 121 -1.19 -14.49 -1.44
C ILE A 121 -2.56 -13.91 -1.81
N TYR A 122 -3.65 -14.59 -1.49
CA TYR A 122 -5.00 -14.12 -1.81
C TYR A 122 -5.38 -12.86 -1.01
N LEU A 123 -5.19 -12.88 0.30
CA LEU A 123 -5.66 -11.83 1.20
C LEU A 123 -4.89 -10.52 1.04
N PHE A 124 -3.62 -10.55 0.64
CA PHE A 124 -2.82 -9.36 0.38
C PHE A 124 -2.68 -9.05 -1.12
N ASN A 125 -3.49 -9.68 -1.97
CA ASN A 125 -3.56 -9.34 -3.38
C ASN A 125 -4.30 -8.01 -3.55
N ALA A 126 -3.63 -7.03 -4.17
CA ALA A 126 -4.20 -5.71 -4.47
C ALA A 126 -5.52 -5.81 -5.24
N ALA A 127 -5.62 -6.75 -6.18
CA ALA A 127 -6.81 -6.93 -7.00
C ALA A 127 -8.03 -7.39 -6.18
N VAL A 128 -7.80 -8.10 -5.07
CA VAL A 128 -8.86 -8.60 -4.18
C VAL A 128 -9.31 -7.49 -3.22
N PHE A 129 -8.38 -6.91 -2.45
CA PHE A 129 -8.76 -5.90 -1.46
C PHE A 129 -9.16 -4.56 -2.08
N ALA A 130 -8.76 -4.26 -3.33
CA ALA A 130 -9.22 -3.06 -4.03
C ALA A 130 -10.72 -3.09 -4.32
N ASN A 131 -11.30 -4.24 -4.66
CA ASN A 131 -12.75 -4.37 -4.87
C ASN A 131 -13.51 -4.26 -3.54
N SER A 132 -13.09 -5.00 -2.51
CA SER A 132 -13.84 -5.05 -1.24
C SER A 132 -13.60 -3.84 -0.34
N SER A 133 -12.34 -3.45 -0.11
CA SER A 133 -11.97 -2.46 0.90
C SER A 133 -11.84 -1.06 0.33
N LEU A 134 -11.22 -0.90 -0.84
CA LEU A 134 -11.11 0.43 -1.46
C LEU A 134 -12.43 0.83 -2.12
N TRP A 135 -12.86 0.10 -3.16
CA TRP A 135 -14.05 0.42 -3.94
C TRP A 135 -15.35 0.25 -3.13
N GLY A 136 -15.52 -0.90 -2.45
CA GLY A 136 -16.72 -1.25 -1.69
C GLY A 136 -17.72 -2.13 -2.43
N GLN A 137 -17.28 -2.82 -3.48
CA GLN A 137 -18.09 -3.77 -4.25
C GLN A 137 -18.14 -5.16 -3.59
N VAL A 138 -19.09 -5.99 -4.03
CA VAL A 138 -19.45 -7.26 -3.36
C VAL A 138 -19.13 -8.52 -4.15
N ASP A 139 -18.29 -8.43 -5.18
CA ASP A 139 -17.86 -9.59 -5.98
C ASP A 139 -17.13 -10.65 -5.13
N SER A 140 -16.56 -10.25 -3.99
CA SER A 140 -16.01 -11.15 -2.97
C SER A 140 -17.04 -12.15 -2.43
N LEU A 141 -18.34 -11.79 -2.36
CA LEU A 141 -19.40 -12.73 -1.99
C LEU A 141 -19.61 -13.77 -3.09
N THR A 142 -19.62 -13.36 -4.36
CA THR A 142 -19.71 -14.28 -5.51
C THR A 142 -18.55 -15.27 -5.48
N ALA A 143 -17.32 -14.80 -5.22
CA ALA A 143 -16.14 -15.66 -5.08
C ALA A 143 -16.30 -16.66 -3.92
N LEU A 144 -16.75 -16.19 -2.75
CA LEU A 144 -16.96 -17.02 -1.57
C LEU A 144 -17.99 -18.13 -1.82
N PHE A 145 -19.21 -17.76 -2.24
CA PHE A 145 -20.31 -18.73 -2.42
C PHE A 145 -20.02 -19.74 -3.53
N SER A 146 -19.35 -19.31 -4.61
CA SER A 146 -18.92 -20.20 -5.68
C SER A 146 -17.88 -21.20 -5.17
N LEU A 147 -16.84 -20.73 -4.48
CA LEU A 147 -15.79 -21.61 -3.95
C LEU A 147 -16.34 -22.55 -2.86
N PHE A 148 -17.18 -22.03 -1.98
CA PHE A 148 -17.78 -22.81 -0.89
C PHE A 148 -18.69 -23.93 -1.41
N SER A 149 -19.48 -23.66 -2.45
CA SER A 149 -20.32 -24.67 -3.12
C SER A 149 -19.48 -25.87 -3.59
N VAL A 150 -18.37 -25.62 -4.29
CA VAL A 150 -17.45 -26.67 -4.74
C VAL A 150 -16.79 -27.40 -3.57
N PHE A 151 -16.37 -26.67 -2.54
CA PHE A 151 -15.70 -27.23 -1.36
C PHE A 151 -16.62 -28.12 -0.52
N ILE A 152 -17.86 -27.70 -0.28
CA ILE A 152 -18.79 -28.40 0.61
C ILE A 152 -19.48 -29.58 -0.08
N PHE A 153 -19.54 -29.60 -1.41
CA PHE A 153 -20.23 -30.65 -2.19
C PHE A 153 -19.91 -32.09 -1.76
N PRO A 154 -18.64 -32.49 -1.55
CA PRO A 154 -18.32 -33.86 -1.14
C PRO A 154 -18.82 -34.22 0.27
N ILE A 155 -19.07 -33.20 1.10
CA ILE A 155 -19.60 -33.34 2.48
C ILE A 155 -21.13 -33.33 2.44
N SER A 156 -21.73 -32.35 1.75
CA SER A 156 -23.17 -32.25 1.54
C SER A 156 -23.46 -31.53 0.22
N TYR A 157 -24.05 -32.26 -0.73
CA TYR A 157 -24.47 -31.69 -2.00
C TYR A 157 -25.68 -30.75 -1.84
N GLN A 158 -26.51 -30.94 -0.81
CA GLN A 158 -27.60 -30.02 -0.48
C GLN A 158 -27.07 -28.66 -0.01
N LEU A 159 -26.09 -28.64 0.91
CA LEU A 159 -25.46 -27.37 1.32
C LEU A 159 -24.74 -26.70 0.14
N SER A 160 -24.19 -27.49 -0.79
CA SER A 160 -23.63 -26.97 -2.05
C SER A 160 -24.69 -26.31 -2.92
N ALA A 161 -25.88 -26.90 -3.05
CA ALA A 161 -27.00 -26.34 -3.80
C ALA A 161 -27.48 -25.03 -3.18
N ILE A 162 -27.66 -25.00 -1.85
CA ILE A 162 -28.04 -23.80 -1.09
C ILE A 162 -27.00 -22.69 -1.29
N SER A 163 -25.70 -23.00 -1.15
CA SER A 163 -24.62 -22.05 -1.36
C SER A 163 -24.63 -21.44 -2.77
N LEU A 164 -24.80 -22.28 -3.80
CA LEU A 164 -24.85 -21.81 -5.19
C LEU A 164 -26.09 -20.96 -5.46
N ALA A 165 -27.24 -21.34 -4.93
CA ALA A 165 -28.48 -20.58 -5.06
C ALA A 165 -28.37 -19.21 -4.38
N LEU A 166 -27.84 -19.14 -3.15
CA LEU A 166 -27.59 -17.89 -2.44
C LEU A 166 -26.58 -17.00 -3.18
N GLY A 167 -25.49 -17.58 -3.67
CA GLY A 167 -24.52 -16.86 -4.50
C GLY A 167 -25.15 -16.28 -5.76
N THR A 168 -26.02 -17.04 -6.42
CA THR A 168 -26.74 -16.64 -7.64
C THR A 168 -27.77 -15.54 -7.34
N LEU A 169 -28.46 -15.61 -6.19
CA LEU A 169 -29.37 -14.56 -5.70
C LEU A 169 -28.65 -13.26 -5.35
N ILE A 170 -27.37 -13.31 -4.97
CA ILE A 170 -26.54 -12.12 -4.77
C ILE A 170 -26.10 -11.59 -6.13
N LYS A 171 -25.53 -12.47 -6.96
CA LYS A 171 -25.01 -12.16 -8.29
C LYS A 171 -25.12 -13.39 -9.21
N PRO A 172 -25.85 -13.32 -10.33
CA PRO A 172 -26.05 -14.45 -11.25
C PRO A 172 -24.76 -15.14 -11.72
N GLN A 173 -23.65 -14.40 -11.75
CA GLN A 173 -22.33 -14.88 -12.14
C GLN A 173 -21.84 -16.07 -11.31
N ALA A 174 -22.33 -16.25 -10.08
CA ALA A 174 -22.01 -17.43 -9.27
C ALA A 174 -22.44 -18.74 -9.97
N ALA A 175 -23.54 -18.73 -10.74
CA ALA A 175 -24.05 -19.91 -11.43
C ALA A 175 -23.08 -20.45 -12.50
N PHE A 176 -22.12 -19.66 -12.97
CA PHE A 176 -21.14 -20.09 -13.98
C PHE A 176 -20.20 -21.21 -13.49
N ILE A 177 -20.18 -21.53 -12.19
CA ILE A 177 -19.47 -22.73 -11.69
C ILE A 177 -20.25 -24.04 -11.80
N LEU A 178 -21.48 -24.04 -12.34
CA LEU A 178 -22.29 -25.24 -12.53
C LEU A 178 -21.56 -26.39 -13.27
N PRO A 179 -20.71 -26.16 -14.30
CA PRO A 179 -19.90 -27.22 -14.90
C PRO A 179 -18.98 -27.96 -13.92
N ALA A 180 -18.44 -27.26 -12.91
CA ALA A 180 -17.63 -27.88 -11.86
C ALA A 180 -18.48 -28.75 -10.93
N ILE A 181 -19.72 -28.33 -10.63
CA ILE A 181 -20.68 -29.13 -9.86
C ILE A 181 -21.08 -30.39 -10.62
N LEU A 182 -21.43 -30.27 -11.91
CA LEU A 182 -21.76 -31.42 -12.76
C LEU A 182 -20.58 -32.39 -12.86
N TYR A 183 -19.36 -31.87 -13.00
CA TYR A 183 -18.15 -32.68 -12.93
C TYR A 183 -18.03 -33.44 -11.59
N LEU A 184 -18.37 -32.81 -10.46
CA LEU A 184 -18.36 -33.46 -9.15
C LEU A 184 -19.42 -34.56 -9.01
N PHE A 185 -20.61 -34.39 -9.61
CA PHE A 185 -21.62 -35.46 -9.69
C PHE A 185 -21.06 -36.70 -10.39
N ILE A 186 -20.41 -36.50 -11.55
CA ILE A 186 -19.81 -37.58 -12.33
C ILE A 186 -18.63 -38.20 -11.58
N LYS A 187 -17.69 -37.37 -11.09
CA LYS A 187 -16.49 -37.79 -10.35
C LYS A 187 -16.82 -38.62 -9.12
N ASN A 188 -17.85 -38.23 -8.37
CA ASN A 188 -18.27 -38.91 -7.14
C ASN A 188 -19.35 -39.99 -7.38
N LYS A 189 -19.64 -40.36 -8.64
CA LYS A 189 -20.61 -41.39 -9.03
C LYS A 189 -21.99 -41.20 -8.38
N LYS A 190 -22.45 -39.96 -8.30
CA LYS A 190 -23.74 -39.60 -7.73
C LYS A 190 -24.89 -40.06 -8.63
N LYS A 191 -26.00 -40.49 -8.03
CA LYS A 191 -27.18 -41.00 -8.75
C LYS A 191 -27.94 -39.83 -9.39
N PHE A 192 -28.65 -40.10 -10.49
CA PHE A 192 -29.49 -39.10 -11.16
C PHE A 192 -30.54 -38.47 -10.23
N PHE A 193 -31.13 -39.25 -9.32
CA PHE A 193 -32.07 -38.73 -8.33
C PHE A 193 -31.44 -37.73 -7.35
N GLU A 194 -30.15 -37.88 -7.00
CA GLU A 194 -29.44 -36.89 -6.17
C GLU A 194 -29.24 -35.57 -6.92
N LEU A 195 -29.03 -35.62 -8.25
CA LEU A 195 -28.98 -34.43 -9.10
C LEU A 195 -30.35 -33.73 -9.16
N LEU A 196 -31.45 -34.48 -9.23
CA LEU A 196 -32.79 -33.90 -9.15
C LEU A 196 -33.02 -33.19 -7.81
N ILE A 197 -32.66 -33.82 -6.69
CA ILE A 197 -32.76 -33.20 -5.35
C ILE A 197 -31.91 -31.92 -5.29
N TYR A 198 -30.68 -31.95 -5.82
CA TYR A 198 -29.81 -30.78 -5.88
C TYR A 198 -30.47 -29.62 -6.65
N SER A 199 -31.00 -29.91 -7.84
CA SER A 199 -31.66 -28.92 -8.68
C SER A 199 -32.91 -28.36 -8.01
N ILE A 200 -33.76 -29.21 -7.43
CA ILE A 200 -35.00 -28.80 -6.74
C ILE A 200 -34.68 -27.96 -5.51
N SER A 201 -33.70 -28.38 -4.69
CA SER A 201 -33.32 -27.63 -3.48
C SER A 201 -32.72 -26.26 -3.82
N GLY A 202 -31.86 -26.19 -4.84
CA GLY A 202 -31.31 -24.93 -5.33
C GLY A 202 -32.39 -24.00 -5.89
N LEU A 203 -33.30 -24.53 -6.73
CA LEU A 203 -34.42 -23.77 -7.28
C LEU A 203 -35.36 -23.28 -6.18
N LEU A 204 -35.68 -24.11 -5.19
CA LEU A 204 -36.55 -23.73 -4.08
C LEU A 204 -35.94 -22.57 -3.28
N VAL A 205 -34.66 -22.64 -2.91
CA VAL A 205 -33.97 -21.52 -2.23
C VAL A 205 -33.96 -20.26 -3.09
N PHE A 206 -33.69 -20.41 -4.39
CA PHE A 206 -33.70 -19.31 -5.33
C PHE A 206 -35.07 -18.62 -5.39
N ILE A 207 -36.16 -19.38 -5.56
CA ILE A 207 -37.53 -18.85 -5.63
C ILE A 207 -37.97 -18.24 -4.30
N VAL A 208 -37.69 -18.91 -3.18
CA VAL A 208 -38.05 -18.43 -1.84
C VAL A 208 -37.44 -17.07 -1.55
N GLY A 209 -36.23 -16.79 -2.05
CA GLY A 209 -35.57 -15.49 -1.93
C GLY A 209 -36.34 -14.32 -2.55
N PHE A 210 -37.27 -14.56 -3.49
CA PHE A 210 -38.09 -13.50 -4.09
C PHE A 210 -39.42 -13.27 -3.36
N ILE A 211 -39.89 -14.22 -2.55
CA ILE A 211 -41.23 -14.17 -1.96
C ILE A 211 -41.48 -12.87 -1.16
N PRO A 212 -40.58 -12.41 -0.27
CA PRO A 212 -40.82 -11.19 0.52
C PRO A 212 -40.85 -9.90 -0.30
N PHE A 213 -40.27 -9.91 -1.51
CA PHE A 213 -40.19 -8.77 -2.42
C PHE A 213 -41.33 -8.75 -3.43
N ASN A 214 -42.08 -9.84 -3.56
CA ASN A 214 -43.15 -9.93 -4.55
C ASN A 214 -44.35 -9.08 -4.12
N ASN A 215 -44.64 -8.05 -4.90
CA ASN A 215 -45.84 -7.23 -4.79
C ASN A 215 -46.87 -7.51 -5.90
N SER A 216 -46.61 -8.52 -6.74
CA SER A 216 -47.49 -8.90 -7.85
C SER A 216 -48.34 -10.13 -7.49
N ASN A 217 -49.49 -10.27 -8.15
CA ASN A 217 -50.34 -11.46 -8.02
C ASN A 217 -49.67 -12.74 -8.58
N ASN A 218 -48.60 -12.62 -9.38
CA ASN A 218 -47.91 -13.73 -10.02
C ASN A 218 -46.40 -13.70 -9.76
N LEU A 219 -45.96 -14.51 -8.79
CA LEU A 219 -44.55 -14.62 -8.40
C LEU A 219 -43.62 -14.98 -9.56
N TRP A 220 -44.05 -15.84 -10.50
CA TRP A 220 -43.22 -16.26 -11.63
C TRP A 220 -42.95 -15.11 -12.59
N GLN A 221 -43.99 -14.33 -12.91
CA GLN A 221 -43.85 -13.15 -13.77
C GLN A 221 -42.94 -12.11 -13.12
N PHE A 222 -43.05 -11.93 -11.79
CA PHE A 222 -42.16 -11.04 -11.05
C PHE A 222 -40.70 -11.50 -11.12
N ILE A 223 -40.41 -12.78 -10.88
CA ILE A 223 -39.05 -13.33 -10.96
C ILE A 223 -38.47 -13.13 -12.36
N LEU A 224 -39.22 -13.47 -13.42
CA LEU A 224 -38.78 -13.31 -14.81
C LEU A 224 -38.50 -11.83 -15.15
N ASN A 225 -39.37 -10.92 -14.69
CA ASN A 225 -39.15 -9.49 -14.89
C ASN A 225 -37.86 -9.01 -14.18
N ARG A 226 -37.63 -9.42 -12.94
CA ARG A 226 -36.42 -9.03 -12.18
C ARG A 226 -35.14 -9.59 -12.80
N LEU A 227 -35.17 -10.82 -13.32
CA LEU A 227 -34.07 -11.39 -14.09
C LEU A 227 -33.82 -10.61 -15.39
N SER A 228 -34.88 -10.24 -16.10
CA SER A 228 -34.79 -9.43 -17.32
C SER A 228 -34.18 -8.05 -17.07
N VAL A 229 -34.65 -7.33 -16.04
CA VAL A 229 -34.11 -6.02 -15.65
C VAL A 229 -32.63 -6.12 -15.31
N SER A 230 -32.23 -7.10 -14.49
CA SER A 230 -30.82 -7.30 -14.12
C SER A 230 -29.95 -7.65 -15.33
N ALA A 231 -30.44 -8.49 -16.25
CA ALA A 231 -29.70 -8.89 -17.44
C ALA A 231 -29.59 -7.79 -18.51
N ASN A 232 -30.60 -6.92 -18.62
CA ASN A 232 -30.70 -5.87 -19.65
C ASN A 232 -30.23 -4.49 -19.18
N GLN A 233 -29.72 -4.35 -17.95
CA GLN A 233 -29.25 -3.08 -17.42
C GLN A 233 -28.09 -2.49 -18.25
N TYR A 234 -27.19 -3.34 -18.77
CA TYR A 234 -26.03 -2.94 -19.55
C TYR A 234 -25.88 -3.80 -20.82
N PRO A 235 -26.67 -3.53 -21.89
CA PRO A 235 -26.68 -4.32 -23.12
C PRO A 235 -25.49 -3.97 -24.04
N TYR A 236 -24.28 -4.08 -23.49
CA TYR A 236 -23.03 -3.70 -24.14
C TYR A 236 -22.04 -4.86 -24.20
N GLY A 237 -21.23 -4.93 -25.26
CA GLY A 237 -20.22 -5.97 -25.46
C GLY A 237 -19.21 -6.04 -24.32
N SER A 238 -18.74 -4.88 -23.86
CA SER A 238 -17.90 -4.76 -22.66
C SER A 238 -18.20 -3.45 -21.92
N VAL A 239 -18.35 -3.55 -20.60
CA VAL A 239 -18.60 -2.41 -19.70
C VAL A 239 -17.31 -2.12 -18.95
N ASN A 240 -16.38 -1.40 -19.60
CA ASN A 240 -15.01 -1.16 -19.12
C ASN A 240 -14.23 -2.45 -18.76
N ALA A 241 -14.67 -3.62 -19.18
CA ALA A 241 -13.99 -4.87 -18.88
C ALA A 241 -12.87 -5.12 -19.89
N PHE A 242 -11.68 -5.48 -19.41
CA PHE A 242 -10.58 -5.97 -20.26
C PHE A 242 -10.84 -7.42 -20.74
N SER A 243 -11.98 -7.61 -21.39
CA SER A 243 -12.49 -8.82 -22.04
C SER A 243 -12.20 -8.80 -23.54
N PHE A 244 -12.46 -9.90 -24.25
CA PHE A 244 -12.29 -10.00 -25.71
C PHE A 244 -13.01 -8.87 -26.45
N TRP A 245 -14.23 -8.55 -26.05
CA TRP A 245 -15.05 -7.52 -26.67
C TRP A 245 -14.47 -6.12 -26.52
N GLY A 246 -13.69 -5.86 -25.46
CA GLY A 246 -13.00 -4.59 -25.25
C GLY A 246 -11.98 -4.24 -26.35
N LEU A 247 -11.50 -5.22 -27.14
CA LEU A 247 -10.63 -4.96 -28.31
C LEU A 247 -11.32 -4.12 -29.38
N PHE A 248 -12.65 -4.22 -29.44
CA PHE A 248 -13.51 -3.52 -30.40
C PHE A 248 -14.14 -2.24 -29.82
N GLY A 249 -13.71 -1.85 -28.61
CA GLY A 249 -14.19 -0.68 -27.88
C GLY A 249 -15.15 -1.04 -26.74
N PHE A 250 -15.20 -0.18 -25.72
CA PHE A 250 -16.14 -0.30 -24.61
C PHE A 250 -17.51 0.33 -24.97
N TRP A 251 -18.56 -0.10 -24.28
CA TRP A 251 -19.92 0.46 -24.39
C TRP A 251 -20.55 0.39 -25.80
N LYS A 252 -20.14 -0.61 -26.60
CA LYS A 252 -20.78 -0.91 -27.90
C LYS A 252 -21.96 -1.86 -27.70
N PRO A 253 -23.14 -1.62 -28.33
CA PRO A 253 -24.30 -2.51 -28.22
C PRO A 253 -23.98 -3.96 -28.59
N ASP A 254 -24.61 -4.92 -27.90
CA ASP A 254 -24.23 -6.33 -27.99
C ASP A 254 -25.13 -7.24 -28.84
N ASP A 255 -26.10 -6.66 -29.56
CA ASP A 255 -27.21 -7.32 -30.29
C ASP A 255 -26.92 -8.75 -30.79
N VAL A 256 -25.95 -8.91 -31.70
CA VAL A 256 -25.54 -10.22 -32.25
C VAL A 256 -24.45 -10.88 -31.40
N THR A 257 -23.56 -10.08 -30.83
CA THR A 257 -22.36 -10.55 -30.12
C THR A 257 -22.67 -11.32 -28.84
N ILE A 258 -23.82 -11.10 -28.20
CA ILE A 258 -24.26 -11.83 -27.00
C ILE A 258 -24.37 -13.34 -27.26
N TRP A 259 -25.00 -13.72 -28.37
CA TRP A 259 -25.20 -15.13 -28.74
C TRP A 259 -23.90 -15.80 -29.17
N ILE A 260 -23.04 -15.07 -29.88
CA ILE A 260 -21.70 -15.53 -30.26
C ILE A 260 -20.85 -15.78 -29.01
N GLY A 261 -20.83 -14.81 -28.09
CA GLY A 261 -20.09 -14.90 -26.84
C GLY A 261 -20.55 -16.05 -25.95
N LEU A 262 -21.87 -16.24 -25.85
CA LEU A 262 -22.47 -17.36 -25.13
C LEU A 262 -22.08 -18.70 -25.76
N GLY A 263 -22.19 -18.83 -27.09
CA GLY A 263 -21.83 -20.04 -27.83
C GLY A 263 -20.36 -20.42 -27.65
N ILE A 264 -19.44 -19.46 -27.83
CA ILE A 264 -18.00 -19.66 -27.60
C ILE A 264 -17.73 -20.12 -26.17
N SER A 265 -18.36 -19.46 -25.19
CA SER A 265 -18.18 -19.79 -23.78
C SER A 265 -18.63 -21.22 -23.46
N ILE A 266 -19.82 -21.62 -23.91
CA ILE A 266 -20.35 -22.98 -23.68
C ILE A 266 -19.44 -24.03 -24.31
N ILE A 267 -19.02 -23.83 -25.57
CA ILE A 267 -18.15 -24.78 -26.29
C ILE A 267 -16.81 -24.94 -25.56
N LEU A 268 -16.12 -23.84 -25.26
CA LEU A 268 -14.81 -23.88 -24.61
C LEU A 268 -14.88 -24.50 -23.21
N ILE A 269 -15.87 -24.11 -22.40
CA ILE A 269 -16.06 -24.65 -21.05
C ILE A 269 -16.34 -26.16 -21.10
N THR A 270 -17.19 -26.60 -22.03
CA THR A 270 -17.51 -28.02 -22.21
C THR A 270 -16.28 -28.81 -22.62
N LEU A 271 -15.54 -28.34 -23.63
CA LEU A 271 -14.31 -28.99 -24.10
C LEU A 271 -13.27 -29.12 -22.99
N ILE A 272 -13.00 -28.04 -22.25
CA ILE A 272 -12.03 -28.02 -21.15
C ILE A 272 -12.48 -28.96 -20.03
N THR A 273 -13.77 -28.94 -19.67
CA THR A 273 -14.32 -29.84 -18.65
C THR A 273 -14.13 -31.30 -19.05
N LEU A 274 -14.42 -31.66 -20.31
CA LEU A 274 -14.20 -33.00 -20.84
C LEU A 274 -12.71 -33.40 -20.84
N ILE A 275 -11.81 -32.48 -21.19
CA ILE A 275 -10.36 -32.72 -21.15
C ILE A 275 -9.89 -32.97 -19.71
N ILE A 276 -10.31 -32.13 -18.76
CA ILE A 276 -9.95 -32.26 -17.34
C ILE A 276 -10.49 -33.59 -16.78
N TYR A 277 -11.70 -33.97 -17.16
CA TYR A 277 -12.30 -35.25 -16.81
C TYR A 277 -11.50 -36.43 -17.37
N LYS A 278 -11.23 -36.45 -18.69
CA LYS A 278 -10.46 -37.53 -19.33
C LYS A 278 -9.05 -37.67 -18.75
N LYS A 279 -8.38 -36.55 -18.45
CA LYS A 279 -7.02 -36.56 -17.88
C LYS A 279 -6.96 -36.85 -16.37
N LYS A 280 -8.10 -36.96 -15.69
CA LYS A 280 -8.19 -37.21 -14.24
C LYS A 280 -7.31 -36.27 -13.40
N ILE A 281 -7.36 -34.97 -13.71
CA ILE A 281 -6.53 -33.97 -13.03
C ILE A 281 -6.91 -33.89 -11.55
N ILE A 282 -5.92 -33.94 -10.67
CA ILE A 282 -6.10 -33.80 -9.23
C ILE A 282 -6.67 -32.40 -8.93
N ASN A 283 -7.75 -32.36 -8.14
CA ASN A 283 -8.49 -31.14 -7.80
C ASN A 283 -9.04 -30.41 -9.06
N GLY A 284 -9.36 -31.17 -10.12
CA GLY A 284 -9.86 -30.64 -11.39
C GLY A 284 -11.11 -29.78 -11.28
N GLU A 285 -11.93 -29.97 -10.24
CA GLU A 285 -13.12 -29.17 -9.95
C GLU A 285 -12.79 -27.67 -9.79
N TYR A 286 -11.72 -27.31 -9.08
CA TYR A 286 -11.33 -25.90 -8.91
C TYR A 286 -10.74 -25.33 -10.21
N LEU A 287 -10.06 -26.16 -10.99
CA LEU A 287 -9.56 -25.74 -12.30
C LEU A 287 -10.73 -25.48 -13.27
N ILE A 288 -11.75 -26.34 -13.27
CA ILE A 288 -12.99 -26.13 -14.04
C ILE A 288 -13.68 -24.85 -13.57
N SER A 289 -13.84 -24.62 -12.26
CA SER A 289 -14.40 -23.36 -11.75
C SER A 289 -13.65 -22.13 -12.23
N ALA A 290 -12.31 -22.16 -12.18
CA ALA A 290 -11.48 -21.06 -12.66
C ALA A 290 -11.67 -20.81 -14.16
N PHE A 291 -11.67 -21.87 -14.98
CA PHE A 291 -11.89 -21.74 -16.42
C PHE A 291 -13.29 -21.26 -16.75
N SER A 292 -14.33 -21.80 -16.11
CA SER A 292 -15.71 -21.38 -16.38
C SER A 292 -15.89 -19.89 -16.12
N LEU A 293 -15.43 -19.40 -14.97
CA LEU A 293 -15.52 -17.98 -14.60
C LEU A 293 -14.64 -17.09 -15.51
N PHE A 294 -13.46 -17.58 -15.90
CA PHE A 294 -12.54 -16.79 -16.72
C PHE A 294 -12.98 -16.70 -18.17
N ILE A 295 -13.48 -17.80 -18.74
CA ILE A 295 -14.00 -17.85 -20.11
C ILE A 295 -15.27 -16.99 -20.21
N THR A 296 -16.19 -17.07 -19.24
CA THR A 296 -17.37 -16.19 -19.25
C THR A 296 -16.98 -14.72 -19.11
N PHE A 297 -16.02 -14.36 -18.24
CA PHE A 297 -15.52 -12.99 -18.17
C PHE A 297 -14.94 -12.50 -19.52
N LEU A 298 -14.18 -13.35 -20.22
CA LEU A 298 -13.52 -12.97 -21.47
C LEU A 298 -14.47 -12.88 -22.66
N PHE A 299 -15.41 -13.82 -22.80
CA PHE A 299 -16.18 -14.01 -24.03
C PHE A 299 -17.67 -13.73 -23.88
N LEU A 300 -18.23 -13.70 -22.68
CA LEU A 300 -19.61 -13.24 -22.52
C LEU A 300 -19.66 -11.71 -22.60
N THR A 301 -20.71 -11.17 -23.21
CA THR A 301 -20.97 -9.73 -23.23
C THR A 301 -21.57 -9.27 -21.89
N ARG A 302 -21.78 -7.96 -21.72
CA ARG A 302 -22.36 -7.36 -20.50
C ARG A 302 -21.53 -7.60 -19.24
N MET A 303 -20.24 -7.87 -19.42
CA MET A 303 -19.29 -8.05 -18.31
C MET A 303 -18.72 -6.70 -17.88
N HIS A 304 -18.67 -6.50 -16.56
CA HIS A 304 -17.95 -5.41 -15.90
C HIS A 304 -16.53 -5.84 -15.54
N GLU A 305 -15.64 -4.87 -15.38
CA GLU A 305 -14.26 -5.07 -14.93
C GLU A 305 -14.17 -5.96 -13.68
N ARG A 306 -15.10 -5.77 -12.73
CA ARG A 306 -15.14 -6.47 -11.44
C ARG A 306 -15.49 -7.96 -11.50
N HIS A 307 -16.09 -8.42 -12.61
CA HIS A 307 -16.49 -9.83 -12.76
C HIS A 307 -15.31 -10.80 -12.90
N LEU A 308 -14.08 -10.29 -13.02
CA LEU A 308 -12.87 -11.12 -13.01
C LEU A 308 -12.49 -11.64 -11.61
N LEU A 309 -12.90 -10.97 -10.53
CA LEU A 309 -12.49 -11.30 -9.16
C LEU A 309 -12.76 -12.78 -8.76
N PRO A 310 -13.95 -13.35 -9.03
CA PRO A 310 -14.25 -14.73 -8.64
C PRO A 310 -13.32 -15.79 -9.25
N VAL A 311 -12.59 -15.47 -10.32
CA VAL A 311 -11.59 -16.37 -10.94
C VAL A 311 -10.40 -16.61 -10.02
N LEU A 312 -9.99 -15.60 -9.24
CA LEU A 312 -8.69 -15.59 -8.56
C LEU A 312 -8.55 -16.69 -7.50
N ALA A 313 -9.60 -16.94 -6.70
CA ALA A 313 -9.56 -17.95 -5.64
C ALA A 313 -9.41 -19.39 -6.17
N PRO A 314 -10.29 -19.90 -7.05
CA PRO A 314 -10.14 -21.24 -7.63
C PRO A 314 -8.87 -21.37 -8.47
N LEU A 315 -8.46 -20.32 -9.19
CA LEU A 315 -7.20 -20.33 -9.95
C LEU A 315 -5.99 -20.48 -9.03
N LEU A 316 -5.95 -19.74 -7.91
CA LEU A 316 -4.87 -19.84 -6.93
C LEU A 316 -4.77 -21.26 -6.37
N ILE A 317 -5.90 -21.88 -6.01
CA ILE A 317 -5.95 -23.26 -5.55
C ILE A 317 -5.38 -24.21 -6.61
N ALA A 318 -5.75 -24.02 -7.88
CA ALA A 318 -5.24 -24.83 -8.97
C ALA A 318 -3.71 -24.70 -9.17
N THR A 319 -3.08 -23.59 -8.75
CA THR A 319 -1.61 -23.47 -8.78
C THR A 319 -0.90 -24.46 -7.86
N ALA A 320 -1.59 -24.98 -6.83
CA ALA A 320 -1.01 -25.97 -5.91
C ALA A 320 -0.69 -27.30 -6.60
N THR A 321 -1.49 -27.66 -7.61
CA THR A 321 -1.30 -28.88 -8.42
C THR A 321 -0.59 -28.59 -9.75
N ASN A 322 -0.78 -27.40 -10.32
CA ASN A 322 -0.12 -26.95 -11.55
C ASN A 322 0.58 -25.60 -11.34
N PRO A 323 1.87 -25.59 -10.94
CA PRO A 323 2.59 -24.36 -10.58
C PRO A 323 2.72 -23.32 -11.70
N VAL A 324 2.57 -23.71 -12.97
CA VAL A 324 2.64 -22.79 -14.12
C VAL A 324 1.52 -21.76 -14.07
N LEU A 325 0.36 -22.16 -13.53
CA LEU A 325 -0.80 -21.28 -13.38
C LEU A 325 -0.54 -20.10 -12.44
N ILE A 326 0.58 -20.08 -11.69
CA ILE A 326 0.98 -18.89 -10.93
C ILE A 326 1.25 -17.68 -11.83
N ILE A 327 1.72 -17.92 -13.07
CA ILE A 327 1.91 -16.85 -14.07
C ILE A 327 0.55 -16.25 -14.42
N THR A 328 -0.44 -17.10 -14.73
CA THR A 328 -1.81 -16.68 -14.98
C THR A 328 -2.38 -15.93 -13.79
N TYR A 329 -2.21 -16.44 -12.57
CA TYR A 329 -2.72 -15.80 -11.35
C TYR A 329 -2.13 -14.40 -11.13
N VAL A 330 -0.80 -14.28 -11.18
CA VAL A 330 -0.12 -12.99 -11.01
C VAL A 330 -0.46 -12.03 -12.15
N GLY A 331 -0.46 -12.53 -13.39
CA GLY A 331 -0.84 -11.77 -14.58
C GLY A 331 -2.25 -11.21 -14.49
N LEU A 332 -3.24 -12.06 -14.18
CA LEU A 332 -4.63 -11.63 -13.97
C LEU A 332 -4.79 -10.68 -12.79
N SER A 333 -4.00 -10.85 -11.73
CA SER A 333 -4.04 -9.91 -10.59
C SER A 333 -3.57 -8.52 -11.02
N LEU A 334 -2.51 -8.43 -11.82
CA LEU A 334 -1.99 -7.16 -12.34
C LEU A 334 -2.95 -6.51 -13.34
N THR A 335 -3.44 -7.28 -14.33
CA THR A 335 -4.38 -6.75 -15.33
C THR A 335 -5.71 -6.38 -14.70
N TYR A 336 -6.19 -7.14 -13.71
CA TYR A 336 -7.41 -6.81 -12.98
C TYR A 336 -7.25 -5.53 -12.14
N THR A 337 -6.12 -5.36 -11.44
CA THR A 337 -5.83 -4.14 -10.70
C THR A 337 -5.78 -2.92 -11.63
N ALA A 338 -5.12 -3.06 -12.79
CA ALA A 338 -5.11 -2.03 -13.82
C ALA A 338 -6.53 -1.73 -14.32
N ASN A 339 -7.33 -2.77 -14.59
CA ASN A 339 -8.70 -2.63 -15.07
C ASN A 339 -9.61 -1.90 -14.05
N LEU A 340 -9.50 -2.26 -12.77
CA LEU A 340 -10.21 -1.57 -11.69
C LEU A 340 -9.78 -0.10 -11.59
N SER A 341 -8.49 0.19 -11.69
CA SER A 341 -8.01 1.58 -11.66
C SER A 341 -8.53 2.38 -12.84
N TYR A 342 -8.51 1.80 -14.04
CA TYR A 342 -9.04 2.44 -15.25
C TYR A 342 -10.52 2.77 -15.07
N ALA A 343 -11.34 1.79 -14.68
CA ALA A 343 -12.77 2.00 -14.48
C ALA A 343 -13.06 3.00 -13.36
N TYR A 344 -12.30 2.98 -12.26
CA TYR A 344 -12.46 3.93 -11.16
C TYR A 344 -12.25 5.37 -11.64
N TYR A 345 -11.10 5.68 -12.26
CA TYR A 345 -10.82 7.04 -12.76
C TYR A 345 -11.75 7.44 -13.90
N TRP A 346 -12.14 6.50 -14.75
CA TRP A 346 -13.14 6.77 -15.79
C TRP A 346 -14.48 7.19 -15.18
N ILE A 347 -14.89 6.61 -14.06
CA ILE A 347 -16.14 6.99 -13.38
C ILE A 347 -15.97 8.29 -12.56
N THR A 348 -14.87 8.46 -11.83
CA THR A 348 -14.70 9.59 -10.88
C THR A 348 -14.21 10.88 -11.53
N ASP A 349 -13.40 10.78 -12.58
CA ASP A 349 -12.72 11.93 -13.20
C ASP A 349 -13.35 12.26 -14.56
N ASN A 350 -14.69 12.26 -14.63
CA ASN A 350 -15.46 12.65 -15.81
C ASN A 350 -15.01 11.94 -17.11
N PHE A 351 -14.98 10.61 -17.09
CA PHE A 351 -14.64 9.75 -18.23
C PHE A 351 -13.19 9.88 -18.71
N LYS A 352 -12.28 10.32 -17.84
CA LYS A 352 -10.85 10.41 -18.14
C LYS A 352 -10.23 9.03 -18.38
N GLU A 353 -9.63 8.87 -19.56
CA GLU A 353 -8.83 7.69 -19.90
C GLU A 353 -7.40 7.84 -19.37
N ILE A 354 -7.05 7.07 -18.33
CA ILE A 354 -5.70 7.08 -17.73
C ILE A 354 -4.68 6.20 -18.47
N PHE A 355 -5.16 5.33 -19.35
CA PHE A 355 -4.33 4.45 -20.18
C PHE A 355 -4.58 4.77 -21.64
N ASN A 356 -3.52 4.80 -22.44
CA ASN A 356 -3.68 4.94 -23.87
C ASN A 356 -4.36 3.67 -24.48
N PRO A 357 -5.04 3.79 -25.63
CA PRO A 357 -5.76 2.67 -26.24
C PRO A 357 -4.87 1.46 -26.57
N ILE A 358 -3.59 1.69 -26.87
CA ILE A 358 -2.62 0.63 -27.16
C ILE A 358 -2.36 -0.22 -25.91
N LEU A 359 -2.15 0.41 -24.76
CA LEU A 359 -1.94 -0.26 -23.48
C LEU A 359 -3.16 -1.08 -23.08
N ILE A 360 -4.38 -0.54 -23.25
CA ILE A 360 -5.62 -1.28 -23.00
C ILE A 360 -5.67 -2.56 -23.84
N LYS A 361 -5.41 -2.46 -25.16
CA LYS A 361 -5.36 -3.63 -26.05
C LYS A 361 -4.29 -4.64 -25.63
N ILE A 362 -3.09 -4.18 -25.24
CA ILE A 362 -2.02 -5.04 -24.72
C ILE A 362 -2.48 -5.81 -23.47
N LEU A 363 -3.15 -5.14 -22.53
CA LEU A 363 -3.66 -5.77 -21.30
C LEU A 363 -4.77 -6.81 -21.60
N ILE A 364 -5.64 -6.55 -22.57
CA ILE A 364 -6.65 -7.51 -23.03
C ILE A 364 -5.99 -8.72 -23.70
N ILE A 365 -5.04 -8.49 -24.61
CA ILE A 365 -4.27 -9.56 -25.27
C ILE A 365 -3.50 -10.38 -24.23
N ALA A 366 -2.98 -9.74 -23.17
CA ALA A 366 -2.35 -10.44 -22.06
C ALA A 366 -3.34 -11.37 -21.35
N ASN A 367 -4.57 -10.93 -21.07
CA ASN A 367 -5.62 -11.79 -20.50
C ASN A 367 -5.92 -13.00 -21.40
N LEU A 368 -6.10 -12.79 -22.71
CA LEU A 368 -6.29 -13.89 -23.67
C LEU A 368 -5.10 -14.85 -23.71
N SER A 369 -3.88 -14.31 -23.63
CA SER A 369 -2.64 -15.10 -23.58
C SER A 369 -2.54 -15.92 -22.29
N PHE A 370 -2.99 -15.38 -21.15
CA PHE A 370 -3.06 -16.12 -19.89
C PHE A 370 -4.08 -17.25 -19.93
N LEU A 371 -5.21 -17.08 -20.63
CA LEU A 371 -6.14 -18.19 -20.91
C LEU A 371 -5.46 -19.27 -21.75
N GLY A 372 -4.81 -18.89 -22.85
CA GLY A 372 -4.06 -19.80 -23.71
C GLY A 372 -2.97 -20.58 -22.97
N LEU A 373 -2.17 -19.90 -22.14
CA LEU A 373 -1.17 -20.52 -21.27
C LEU A 373 -1.80 -21.53 -20.31
N SER A 374 -2.94 -21.17 -19.71
CA SER A 374 -3.64 -22.02 -18.76
C SER A 374 -4.15 -23.29 -19.43
N ILE A 375 -4.76 -23.18 -20.61
CA ILE A 375 -5.21 -24.32 -21.43
C ILE A 375 -4.01 -25.18 -21.84
N PHE A 376 -2.94 -24.57 -22.36
CA PHE A 376 -1.73 -25.28 -22.78
C PHE A 376 -1.07 -26.07 -21.64
N SER A 377 -1.10 -25.52 -20.42
CA SER A 377 -0.56 -26.17 -19.22
C SER A 377 -1.29 -27.48 -18.84
N ILE A 378 -2.54 -27.66 -19.30
CA ILE A 378 -3.29 -28.92 -19.14
C ILE A 378 -2.75 -29.98 -20.10
N PHE A 379 -2.35 -29.59 -21.31
CA PHE A 379 -1.88 -30.50 -22.34
C PHE A 379 -0.45 -30.96 -22.09
N LYS A 380 0.45 -30.01 -21.82
CA LYS A 380 1.88 -30.26 -21.62
C LYS A 380 2.27 -29.91 -20.18
N LYS A 381 2.94 -30.84 -19.49
CA LYS A 381 3.51 -30.59 -18.16
C LYS A 381 4.71 -29.65 -18.29
N ILE A 382 4.45 -28.35 -18.33
CA ILE A 382 5.49 -27.33 -18.33
C ILE A 382 6.13 -27.35 -16.95
N LYS A 383 7.41 -27.73 -16.87
CA LYS A 383 8.16 -27.59 -15.63
C LYS A 383 8.52 -26.12 -15.46
N LEU A 384 7.76 -25.42 -14.63
CA LEU A 384 8.15 -24.09 -14.20
C LEU A 384 9.33 -24.21 -13.23
N ASN A 385 10.54 -24.13 -13.78
CA ASN A 385 11.77 -24.07 -12.98
C ASN A 385 11.97 -22.64 -12.45
N LEU A 386 10.97 -22.08 -11.76
CA LEU A 386 11.16 -20.93 -10.85
C LEU A 386 11.89 -21.40 -9.59
N ARG A 387 13.01 -22.10 -9.76
CA ARG A 387 14.05 -22.07 -8.75
C ARG A 387 14.77 -20.76 -8.97
N ILE A 388 14.28 -19.68 -8.32
CA ILE A 388 15.24 -18.68 -7.86
C ILE A 388 16.29 -19.52 -7.15
N LYS A 389 17.53 -19.57 -7.67
CA LYS A 389 18.65 -20.31 -7.07
C LYS A 389 19.02 -19.63 -5.74
N LEU A 390 18.10 -19.61 -4.78
CA LEU A 390 18.30 -19.20 -3.40
C LEU A 390 19.23 -20.20 -2.69
N ASN A 391 19.67 -21.28 -3.34
CA ASN A 391 20.71 -22.16 -2.81
C ASN A 391 22.00 -21.39 -2.52
N TYR A 392 22.33 -20.35 -3.31
CA TYR A 392 23.41 -19.41 -3.01
C TYR A 392 23.15 -18.57 -1.74
N LEU A 393 21.89 -18.36 -1.35
CA LEU A 393 21.53 -17.68 -0.10
C LEU A 393 21.53 -18.62 1.11
N SER A 394 21.69 -19.93 0.94
CA SER A 394 21.61 -20.90 2.07
C SER A 394 22.96 -21.26 2.71
N GLN A 395 24.00 -20.47 2.51
CA GLN A 395 25.28 -20.72 3.19
C GLN A 395 25.23 -20.19 4.62
N LYS A 396 25.45 -21.10 5.59
CA LYS A 396 25.48 -20.84 7.04
C LYS A 396 26.55 -19.81 7.48
N ASN A 397 27.49 -19.42 6.60
CA ASN A 397 28.49 -18.39 6.86
C ASN A 397 28.04 -17.06 6.23
N TYR A 398 27.43 -16.21 7.05
CA TYR A 398 26.70 -14.99 6.65
C TYR A 398 27.52 -13.99 5.81
N PHE A 399 28.83 -13.88 6.04
CA PHE A 399 29.70 -12.91 5.37
C PHE A 399 31.03 -13.55 4.97
N ALA A 400 31.26 -13.69 3.66
CA ALA A 400 32.45 -14.33 3.11
C ALA A 400 33.75 -13.52 3.30
N SER A 401 33.64 -12.20 3.55
CA SER A 401 34.80 -11.32 3.77
C SER A 401 35.07 -11.12 5.25
N LYS A 402 36.35 -11.07 5.67
CA LYS A 402 36.75 -10.65 7.03
C LYS A 402 36.07 -9.34 7.43
N ASP A 403 35.79 -9.19 8.73
CA ASP A 403 35.35 -7.90 9.27
C ASP A 403 36.48 -6.87 9.24
N ILE A 404 36.13 -5.59 9.26
CA ILE A 404 37.08 -4.49 9.23
C ILE A 404 37.75 -4.30 10.60
N SER A 405 39.04 -3.95 10.62
CA SER A 405 39.75 -3.67 11.87
C SER A 405 39.20 -2.43 12.56
N ASN A 406 39.31 -2.36 13.89
CA ASN A 406 38.83 -1.20 14.67
C ASN A 406 39.46 0.12 14.22
N LYS A 407 40.78 0.11 13.95
CA LYS A 407 41.53 1.29 13.50
C LYS A 407 41.00 1.77 12.15
N LEU A 408 40.92 0.88 11.16
CA LEU A 408 40.42 1.23 9.82
C LEU A 408 38.96 1.71 9.85
N ASN A 409 38.09 1.04 10.60
CA ASN A 409 36.70 1.46 10.74
C ASN A 409 36.58 2.88 11.29
N LYS A 410 37.37 3.26 12.31
CA LYS A 410 37.36 4.62 12.86
C LYS A 410 37.83 5.65 11.82
N ILE A 411 38.91 5.34 11.09
CA ILE A 411 39.44 6.22 10.04
C ILE A 411 38.37 6.42 8.95
N PHE A 412 37.84 5.35 8.36
CA PHE A 412 36.84 5.47 7.31
C PHE A 412 35.56 6.17 7.78
N LEU A 413 35.10 5.89 9.00
CA LEU A 413 33.94 6.59 9.55
C LEU A 413 34.23 8.10 9.69
N ALA A 414 35.40 8.48 10.21
CA ALA A 414 35.78 9.88 10.30
C ALA A 414 35.85 10.53 8.92
N THR A 415 36.39 9.84 7.91
CA THR A 415 36.40 10.32 6.51
C THR A 415 34.99 10.52 5.98
N VAL A 416 34.07 9.57 6.21
CA VAL A 416 32.66 9.68 5.77
C VAL A 416 31.94 10.84 6.45
N LEU A 417 32.19 11.04 7.75
CA LEU A 417 31.59 12.16 8.50
C LEU A 417 32.17 13.51 8.06
N LEU A 418 33.48 13.60 7.83
CA LEU A 418 34.12 14.79 7.32
C LEU A 418 33.61 15.13 5.92
N PHE A 419 33.53 14.14 5.02
CA PHE A 419 32.94 14.29 3.70
C PHE A 419 31.48 14.76 3.79
N SER A 420 30.68 14.14 4.64
CA SER A 420 29.28 14.52 4.88
C SER A 420 29.13 15.95 5.40
N LEU A 421 30.03 16.40 6.29
CA LEU A 421 30.02 17.75 6.85
C LEU A 421 30.42 18.79 5.80
N VAL A 422 31.54 18.55 5.11
CA VAL A 422 32.07 19.47 4.09
C VAL A 422 31.05 19.66 2.97
N THR A 423 30.47 18.57 2.46
CA THR A 423 29.47 18.64 1.38
C THR A 423 28.19 19.36 1.79
N ARG A 424 27.84 19.39 3.08
CA ARG A 424 26.67 20.12 3.61
C ARG A 424 26.95 21.58 3.91
N ILE A 425 28.17 21.92 4.35
CA ILE A 425 28.54 23.30 4.72
C ILE A 425 29.05 24.12 3.53
N TYR A 426 29.66 23.46 2.53
CA TYR A 426 30.22 24.15 1.37
C TYR A 426 29.15 24.99 0.66
N GLN A 427 29.36 26.31 0.59
CA GLN A 427 28.39 27.28 0.04
C GLN A 427 26.98 27.22 0.65
N LEU A 428 26.87 26.89 1.94
CA LEU A 428 25.56 26.82 2.62
C LEU A 428 24.83 28.18 2.66
N ASN A 429 25.57 29.29 2.56
CA ASN A 429 25.04 30.64 2.48
C ASN A 429 24.39 30.99 1.12
N LEU A 430 24.45 30.10 0.14
CA LEU A 430 23.81 30.27 -1.17
C LEU A 430 22.66 29.28 -1.35
N PRO A 431 21.53 29.70 -1.96
CA PRO A 431 21.13 31.07 -2.30
C PRO A 431 21.03 31.99 -1.07
N LYS A 432 21.22 33.32 -1.23
CA LYS A 432 21.19 34.25 -0.08
C LYS A 432 19.76 34.54 0.37
N GLU A 433 18.85 34.57 -0.59
CA GLU A 433 17.42 34.70 -0.40
C GLU A 433 16.82 33.44 0.22
N LYS A 434 15.66 33.63 0.88
CA LYS A 434 14.80 32.53 1.31
C LYS A 434 14.07 32.01 0.06
N TYR A 435 14.03 30.70 -0.10
CA TYR A 435 13.37 30.06 -1.24
C TYR A 435 12.58 28.84 -0.76
N PHE A 436 11.58 28.43 -1.54
CA PHE A 436 10.67 27.34 -1.17
C PHE A 436 10.13 27.58 0.26
N ASP A 437 9.98 26.54 1.08
CA ASP A 437 9.44 26.64 2.44
C ASP A 437 10.34 27.43 3.44
N GLU A 438 11.54 27.90 3.05
CA GLU A 438 12.30 28.82 3.91
C GLU A 438 11.59 30.17 4.10
N VAL A 439 10.77 30.58 3.11
CA VAL A 439 9.96 31.80 3.22
C VAL A 439 8.91 31.70 4.32
N TYR A 440 8.64 30.49 4.83
CA TYR A 440 7.79 30.26 5.99
C TYR A 440 8.65 30.00 7.22
N HIS A 441 9.49 28.96 7.18
CA HIS A 441 10.24 28.49 8.34
C HIS A 441 11.29 29.48 8.83
N ALA A 442 12.20 29.92 7.95
CA ALA A 442 13.30 30.80 8.34
C ALA A 442 12.79 32.23 8.62
N PHE A 443 11.74 32.67 7.92
CA PHE A 443 11.03 33.91 8.22
C PHE A 443 10.46 33.91 9.63
N THR A 444 9.64 32.91 9.99
CA THR A 444 9.06 32.83 11.34
C THR A 444 10.12 32.62 12.40
N ALA A 445 11.21 31.89 12.14
CA ALA A 445 12.33 31.78 13.07
C ALA A 445 12.97 33.15 13.38
N GLY A 446 13.08 34.04 12.39
CA GLY A 446 13.57 35.42 12.61
C GLY A 446 12.65 36.21 13.56
N LEU A 447 11.33 36.05 13.43
CA LEU A 447 10.38 36.68 14.35
C LEU A 447 10.50 36.13 15.77
N VAL A 448 10.69 34.81 15.91
CA VAL A 448 10.95 34.17 17.21
C VAL A 448 12.23 34.71 17.85
N LEU A 449 13.29 34.93 17.06
CA LEU A 449 14.55 35.51 17.53
C LEU A 449 14.36 36.91 18.13
N HIS A 450 13.51 37.74 17.50
CA HIS A 450 13.20 39.10 17.97
C HIS A 450 12.08 39.17 19.02
N ASN A 451 11.64 38.02 19.54
CA ASN A 451 10.50 37.92 20.46
C ASN A 451 9.21 38.59 19.93
N ASP A 452 9.02 38.62 18.60
CA ASP A 452 7.81 39.17 18.00
C ASP A 452 6.64 38.19 18.21
N PRO A 453 5.56 38.59 18.91
CA PRO A 453 4.43 37.72 19.20
C PRO A 453 3.76 37.18 17.92
N LYS A 454 3.86 37.89 16.79
CA LYS A 454 3.26 37.49 15.51
C LYS A 454 3.74 36.12 15.02
N ALA A 455 4.89 35.64 15.47
CA ALA A 455 5.39 34.31 15.15
C ALA A 455 4.43 33.16 15.53
N TRP A 456 3.49 33.41 16.45
CA TRP A 456 2.56 32.43 17.01
C TRP A 456 1.10 32.69 16.64
N GLU A 457 0.83 33.80 15.94
CA GLU A 457 -0.50 34.31 15.66
C GLU A 457 -0.87 34.02 14.20
N TRP A 458 -1.55 32.88 13.99
CA TRP A 458 -1.91 32.40 12.65
C TRP A 458 -2.87 33.32 11.87
N TRP A 459 -3.56 34.23 12.56
CA TRP A 459 -4.54 35.17 12.01
C TRP A 459 -3.93 36.46 11.45
N ASN A 460 -2.65 36.72 11.70
CA ASN A 460 -2.05 37.98 11.26
C ASN A 460 -1.77 38.01 9.75
N PRO A 461 -1.94 39.18 9.11
CA PRO A 461 -1.46 39.37 7.75
C PRO A 461 0.07 39.24 7.71
N HIS A 462 0.57 38.58 6.68
CA HIS A 462 1.98 38.40 6.41
C HIS A 462 2.44 39.34 5.28
N PRO A 463 3.72 39.74 5.25
CA PRO A 463 4.28 40.45 4.10
C PRO A 463 4.17 39.63 2.81
N GLU A 464 4.08 40.31 1.67
CA GLU A 464 4.02 39.66 0.37
C GLU A 464 5.22 38.69 0.17
N GLY A 465 4.92 37.46 -0.27
CA GLY A 465 5.93 36.41 -0.49
C GLY A 465 6.36 35.62 0.74
N PHE A 466 5.85 35.93 1.94
CA PHE A 466 6.14 35.20 3.18
C PHE A 466 4.85 34.68 3.81
N ALA A 467 4.93 33.73 4.73
CA ALA A 467 3.80 33.38 5.60
C ALA A 467 4.31 32.91 6.97
N TYR A 468 3.49 33.05 8.01
CA TYR A 468 3.84 32.53 9.33
C TYR A 468 3.74 31.01 9.35
N GLU A 469 4.83 30.34 9.70
CA GLU A 469 4.88 28.89 9.82
C GLU A 469 4.33 28.44 11.18
N TRP A 470 3.01 28.40 11.31
CA TRP A 470 2.32 27.88 12.50
C TRP A 470 1.88 26.41 12.33
N THR A 471 2.06 25.81 11.15
CA THR A 471 1.58 24.44 10.83
C THR A 471 2.44 23.35 11.48
N HIS A 472 3.61 23.72 12.01
CA HIS A 472 4.55 22.81 12.64
C HIS A 472 5.02 23.25 14.02
N PRO A 473 5.28 22.30 14.95
CA PRO A 473 5.77 22.64 16.27
C PRO A 473 7.22 23.22 16.23
N PRO A 474 7.66 23.88 17.31
CA PRO A 474 8.67 24.93 17.21
C PRO A 474 10.13 24.48 17.23
N VAL A 475 10.48 23.22 17.52
CA VAL A 475 11.89 22.81 17.71
C VAL A 475 12.77 23.12 16.51
N ALA A 476 12.28 22.97 15.29
CA ALA A 476 13.03 23.32 14.09
C ALA A 476 13.31 24.83 14.01
N LYS A 477 12.31 25.67 14.31
CA LYS A 477 12.43 27.13 14.33
C LYS A 477 13.42 27.57 15.41
N LEU A 478 13.33 27.00 16.61
CA LEU A 478 14.27 27.26 17.71
C LEU A 478 15.71 26.84 17.34
N GLY A 479 15.88 25.74 16.60
CA GLY A 479 17.18 25.36 16.06
C GLY A 479 17.74 26.39 15.06
N MET A 480 16.90 26.96 14.21
CA MET A 480 17.30 28.05 13.32
C MET A 480 17.68 29.32 14.09
N VAL A 481 16.93 29.66 15.14
CA VAL A 481 17.25 30.78 16.07
C VAL A 481 18.64 30.61 16.67
N ILE A 482 18.97 29.40 17.16
CA ILE A 482 20.32 29.10 17.69
C ILE A 482 21.40 29.35 16.62
N GLY A 483 21.16 28.93 15.39
CA GLY A 483 22.08 29.16 14.29
C GLY A 483 22.24 30.64 13.94
N MET A 484 21.14 31.41 13.93
CA MET A 484 21.17 32.85 13.68
C MET A 484 21.86 33.63 14.81
N LEU A 485 21.66 33.24 16.08
CA LEU A 485 22.39 33.82 17.20
C LEU A 485 23.90 33.59 17.11
N ALA A 486 24.33 32.41 16.64
CA ALA A 486 25.74 32.05 16.56
C ALA A 486 26.46 32.61 15.32
N PHE A 487 25.76 32.75 14.18
CA PHE A 487 26.40 33.08 12.89
C PHE A 487 25.74 34.26 12.15
N GLY A 488 24.80 34.95 12.79
CA GLY A 488 24.04 36.07 12.25
C GLY A 488 22.74 35.68 11.54
N GLU A 489 21.83 36.64 11.41
CA GLU A 489 20.53 36.51 10.72
C GLU A 489 20.69 36.49 9.19
N ASN A 490 21.36 35.47 8.68
CA ASN A 490 21.64 35.28 7.26
C ASN A 490 21.45 33.81 6.85
N ALA A 491 21.52 33.55 5.54
CA ALA A 491 21.34 32.22 4.93
C ALA A 491 22.17 31.12 5.60
N PHE A 492 23.39 31.43 6.03
CA PHE A 492 24.21 30.48 6.75
C PHE A 492 23.65 30.19 8.15
N GLY A 493 23.27 31.24 8.89
CA GLY A 493 22.75 31.15 10.26
C GLY A 493 21.50 30.28 10.37
N TRP A 494 20.47 30.49 9.55
CA TRP A 494 19.27 29.64 9.65
C TRP A 494 19.46 28.23 9.06
N ARG A 495 20.53 27.96 8.29
CA ARG A 495 20.79 26.64 7.68
C ARG A 495 21.83 25.77 8.38
N ILE A 496 22.68 26.31 9.26
CA ILE A 496 23.82 25.55 9.80
C ILE A 496 23.43 24.41 10.75
N VAL A 497 22.44 24.62 11.62
CA VAL A 497 22.07 23.62 12.64
C VAL A 497 21.53 22.34 12.00
N GLN A 498 20.61 22.46 11.06
CA GLN A 498 20.10 21.34 10.25
C GLN A 498 21.18 20.65 9.42
N ALA A 499 22.19 21.37 8.90
CA ALA A 499 23.31 20.77 8.17
C ALA A 499 24.13 19.86 9.10
N ILE A 500 24.38 20.33 10.34
CA ILE A 500 25.02 19.54 11.39
C ILE A 500 24.17 18.32 11.75
N LEU A 501 22.84 18.48 11.92
CA LEU A 501 21.93 17.37 12.20
C LEU A 501 21.88 16.35 11.04
N GLY A 502 22.01 16.80 9.80
CA GLY A 502 22.16 15.93 8.62
C GLY A 502 23.42 15.07 8.70
N THR A 503 24.57 15.66 9.03
CA THR A 503 25.81 14.90 9.27
C THR A 503 25.71 13.98 10.48
N ALA A 504 25.12 14.44 11.58
CA ALA A 504 24.91 13.63 12.77
C ALA A 504 23.96 12.45 12.50
N SER A 505 23.01 12.60 11.58
CA SER A 505 22.14 11.50 11.11
C SER A 505 22.96 10.41 10.39
N VAL A 506 23.98 10.76 9.60
CA VAL A 506 24.92 9.77 9.02
C VAL A 506 25.60 8.94 10.11
N PHE A 507 26.03 9.60 11.19
CA PHE A 507 26.62 8.90 12.34
C PHE A 507 25.61 8.00 13.06
N LEU A 508 24.35 8.46 13.21
CA LEU A 508 23.29 7.64 13.80
C LEU A 508 22.96 6.42 12.93
N VAL A 509 22.95 6.54 11.60
CA VAL A 509 22.80 5.40 10.68
C VAL A 509 23.91 4.38 10.91
N TYR A 510 25.17 4.82 11.02
CA TYR A 510 26.31 3.96 11.37
C TYR A 510 26.06 3.22 12.69
N LEU A 511 25.73 3.96 13.75
CA LEU A 511 25.54 3.42 15.10
C LEU A 511 24.36 2.45 15.17
N LEU A 512 23.26 2.77 14.51
CA LEU A 512 22.05 1.97 14.49
C LEU A 512 22.28 0.66 13.72
N ALA A 513 22.80 0.71 12.48
CA ALA A 513 23.16 -0.49 11.71
C ALA A 513 24.13 -1.41 12.48
N ARG A 514 25.20 -0.83 13.01
CA ARG A 514 26.18 -1.56 13.82
C ARG A 514 25.53 -2.22 15.03
N THR A 515 24.62 -1.54 15.71
CA THR A 515 23.96 -2.07 16.92
C THR A 515 22.96 -3.17 16.57
N ILE A 516 22.16 -2.97 15.52
CA ILE A 516 21.18 -3.96 15.05
C ILE A 516 21.87 -5.27 14.72
N PHE A 517 22.90 -5.23 13.86
CA PHE A 517 23.54 -6.43 13.33
C PHE A 517 24.77 -6.91 14.10
N ASN A 518 25.30 -6.10 15.02
CA ASN A 518 26.58 -6.34 15.70
C ASN A 518 27.76 -6.50 14.72
N ASP A 519 27.74 -5.76 13.61
CA ASP A 519 28.76 -5.80 12.55
C ASP A 519 29.17 -4.37 12.18
N LYS A 520 30.47 -4.07 12.26
CA LYS A 520 31.01 -2.73 12.04
C LYS A 520 30.97 -2.34 10.57
N LEU A 521 31.26 -3.29 9.68
CA LEU A 521 31.26 -3.03 8.25
C LEU A 521 29.85 -2.79 7.72
N ILE A 522 28.80 -3.44 8.25
CA ILE A 522 27.41 -3.06 7.92
C ILE A 522 27.16 -1.61 8.32
N GLY A 523 27.54 -1.23 9.54
CA GLY A 523 27.48 0.16 10.00
C GLY A 523 28.14 1.13 9.03
N LEU A 524 29.39 0.86 8.66
CA LEU A 524 30.17 1.71 7.77
C LEU A 524 29.57 1.80 6.36
N LEU A 525 29.18 0.66 5.77
CA LEU A 525 28.54 0.62 4.45
C LEU A 525 27.21 1.39 4.44
N SER A 526 26.41 1.26 5.51
CA SER A 526 25.13 1.97 5.63
C SER A 526 25.35 3.49 5.70
N ALA A 527 26.38 3.92 6.44
CA ALA A 527 26.74 5.33 6.55
C ALA A 527 27.26 5.91 5.23
N ILE A 528 28.09 5.16 4.48
CA ILE A 528 28.56 5.58 3.15
C ILE A 528 27.35 5.74 2.22
N VAL A 529 26.48 4.73 2.14
CA VAL A 529 25.27 4.79 1.30
C VAL A 529 24.40 5.99 1.65
N PHE A 530 24.13 6.23 2.93
CA PHE A 530 23.31 7.36 3.35
C PHE A 530 24.00 8.73 3.12
N SER A 531 25.33 8.81 3.27
CA SER A 531 26.09 10.05 3.06
C SER A 531 26.13 10.51 1.59
N LEU A 532 25.92 9.59 0.65
CA LEU A 532 25.93 9.83 -0.79
C LEU A 532 24.53 10.06 -1.36
N ASP A 533 23.50 10.15 -0.51
CA ASP A 533 22.14 10.42 -0.95
C ASP A 533 21.87 11.91 -1.13
N GLY A 534 21.34 12.26 -2.30
CA GLY A 534 21.00 13.64 -2.68
C GLY A 534 19.86 14.23 -1.87
N LEU A 535 18.81 13.46 -1.58
CA LEU A 535 17.64 13.99 -0.87
C LEU A 535 18.01 14.33 0.58
N ALA A 536 18.76 13.43 1.24
CA ALA A 536 19.30 13.69 2.56
C ALA A 536 20.34 14.83 2.61
N LEU A 537 21.02 15.12 1.48
CA LEU A 537 21.90 16.28 1.35
C LEU A 537 21.07 17.57 1.25
N VAL A 538 20.18 17.66 0.26
CA VAL A 538 19.35 18.85 -0.02
C VAL A 538 18.52 19.23 1.19
N MET A 539 17.79 18.28 1.79
CA MET A 539 16.91 18.54 2.95
C MET A 539 17.65 18.91 4.23
N SER A 540 18.97 18.71 4.28
CA SER A 540 19.82 19.19 5.38
C SER A 540 20.46 20.54 5.11
N ARG A 541 20.35 21.05 3.89
CA ARG A 541 20.86 22.37 3.48
C ARG A 541 19.78 23.43 3.41
N ILE A 542 18.49 23.06 3.36
CA ILE A 542 17.35 24.00 3.33
C ILE A 542 16.69 24.16 4.70
N GLY A 543 16.44 25.41 5.10
CA GLY A 543 15.83 25.89 6.34
C GLY A 543 14.46 25.30 6.65
N MET A 544 14.37 24.02 7.02
CA MET A 544 13.11 23.27 7.20
C MET A 544 13.16 22.31 8.40
N ASN A 545 12.00 21.73 8.74
CA ASN A 545 11.86 20.83 9.89
C ASN A 545 12.29 19.37 9.64
N ASP A 546 12.45 18.93 8.39
CA ASP A 546 12.67 17.51 8.05
C ASP A 546 13.96 16.91 8.61
N SER A 547 15.05 17.70 8.67
CA SER A 547 16.32 17.23 9.25
C SER A 547 16.26 17.07 10.78
N TYR A 548 15.49 17.91 11.46
CA TYR A 548 15.25 17.79 12.90
C TYR A 548 14.43 16.53 13.21
N LEU A 549 13.33 16.34 12.47
CA LEU A 549 12.49 15.14 12.53
C LEU A 549 13.34 13.89 12.36
N LEU A 550 14.14 13.84 11.29
CA LEU A 550 14.97 12.70 10.94
C LEU A 550 15.95 12.36 12.05
N PHE A 551 16.74 13.34 12.48
CA PHE A 551 17.78 13.15 13.47
C PHE A 551 17.22 12.65 14.80
N PHE A 552 16.21 13.33 15.34
CA PHE A 552 15.64 12.98 16.65
C PHE A 552 14.87 11.66 16.62
N SER A 553 14.22 11.31 15.50
CA SER A 553 13.59 10.00 15.31
C SER A 553 14.63 8.87 15.30
N LEU A 554 15.73 9.04 14.56
CA LEU A 554 16.84 8.07 14.54
C LEU A 554 17.51 7.94 15.91
N LEU A 555 17.71 9.06 16.61
CA LEU A 555 18.31 9.09 17.94
C LEU A 555 17.42 8.35 18.94
N SER A 556 16.11 8.60 18.91
CA SER A 556 15.13 7.90 19.74
C SER A 556 15.20 6.38 19.52
N ILE A 557 15.14 5.95 18.25
CA ILE A 557 15.19 4.52 17.89
C ILE A 557 16.53 3.89 18.34
N TYR A 558 17.65 4.56 18.08
CA TYR A 558 18.97 4.11 18.51
C TYR A 558 19.07 3.94 20.03
N LEU A 559 18.65 4.95 20.79
CA LEU A 559 18.70 4.94 22.25
C LEU A 559 17.80 3.84 22.83
N PHE A 560 16.63 3.59 22.25
CA PHE A 560 15.75 2.50 22.68
C PHE A 560 16.39 1.12 22.44
N VAL A 561 16.98 0.92 21.25
CA VAL A 561 17.74 -0.30 20.93
C VAL A 561 18.94 -0.47 21.88
N ARG A 562 19.51 0.63 22.39
CA ARG A 562 20.58 0.65 23.40
C ARG A 562 20.11 0.60 24.86
N ASP A 563 18.81 0.46 25.09
CA ASP A 563 18.18 0.34 26.43
C ASP A 563 18.17 1.63 27.26
N LYS A 564 18.35 2.77 26.60
CA LYS A 564 18.34 4.10 27.22
C LYS A 564 16.96 4.72 27.07
N ASN A 565 15.95 4.09 27.68
CA ASN A 565 14.53 4.40 27.43
C ASN A 565 14.15 5.86 27.78
N LEU A 566 14.68 6.40 28.88
CA LEU A 566 14.45 7.80 29.28
C LEU A 566 14.97 8.79 28.21
N LEU A 567 16.23 8.63 27.80
CA LEU A 567 16.83 9.49 26.77
C LEU A 567 16.14 9.29 25.41
N SER A 568 15.70 8.07 25.12
CA SER A 568 14.92 7.76 23.92
C SER A 568 13.56 8.48 23.92
N SER A 569 12.86 8.52 25.06
CA SER A 569 11.61 9.30 25.18
C SER A 569 11.85 10.81 25.07
N ILE A 570 12.99 11.31 25.55
CA ILE A 570 13.36 12.72 25.39
C ILE A 570 13.60 13.05 23.91
N ALA A 571 14.40 12.22 23.22
CA ALA A 571 14.64 12.37 21.79
C ALA A 571 13.33 12.23 20.98
N PHE A 572 12.42 11.34 21.37
CA PHE A 572 11.11 11.22 20.73
C PHE A 572 10.24 12.48 20.92
N GLY A 573 10.27 13.07 22.11
CA GLY A 573 9.65 14.37 22.37
C GLY A 573 10.16 15.44 21.41
N LEU A 574 11.48 15.59 21.29
CA LEU A 574 12.10 16.55 20.36
C LEU A 574 11.72 16.27 18.90
N ALA A 575 11.57 15.01 18.51
CA ALA A 575 11.11 14.64 17.17
C ALA A 575 9.66 15.11 16.91
N ILE A 576 8.71 14.77 17.79
CA ILE A 576 7.31 15.20 17.66
C ILE A 576 7.19 16.72 17.72
N SER A 577 8.00 17.38 18.56
CA SER A 577 8.08 18.84 18.65
C SER A 577 8.77 19.52 17.46
N SER A 578 9.20 18.77 16.45
CA SER A 578 9.66 19.32 15.16
C SER A 578 8.66 19.10 14.03
N LYS A 579 8.02 17.92 13.99
CA LYS A 579 6.99 17.54 13.01
C LYS A 579 6.18 16.36 13.53
N TRP A 580 4.85 16.41 13.41
CA TRP A 580 3.96 15.35 13.92
C TRP A 580 4.14 13.99 13.24
N SER A 581 4.67 13.94 12.02
CA SER A 581 5.01 12.67 11.35
C SER A 581 6.07 11.86 12.11
N ALA A 582 6.77 12.43 13.09
CA ALA A 582 7.59 11.69 14.04
C ALA A 582 6.84 10.58 14.78
N ILE A 583 5.51 10.67 14.89
CA ILE A 583 4.65 9.66 15.50
C ILE A 583 4.84 8.27 14.88
N TYR A 584 5.25 8.19 13.61
CA TYR A 584 5.59 6.94 12.93
C TYR A 584 6.81 6.22 13.55
N SER A 585 7.59 6.89 14.41
CA SER A 585 8.62 6.21 15.21
C SER A 585 8.02 5.31 16.31
N LEU A 586 6.80 5.58 16.79
CA LEU A 586 6.20 4.84 17.91
C LEU A 586 5.94 3.35 17.59
N PRO A 587 5.34 2.97 16.44
CA PRO A 587 5.25 1.57 16.04
C PRO A 587 6.61 0.90 15.90
N ILE A 588 7.64 1.64 15.46
CA ILE A 588 9.01 1.13 15.32
C ILE A 588 9.61 0.81 16.70
N LEU A 589 9.46 1.72 17.67
CA LEU A 589 9.87 1.50 19.05
C LEU A 589 9.14 0.29 19.65
N PHE A 590 7.83 0.17 19.42
CA PHE A 590 7.04 -0.99 19.86
C PHE A 590 7.56 -2.30 19.27
N VAL A 591 7.76 -2.39 17.95
CA VAL A 591 8.30 -3.61 17.31
C VAL A 591 9.73 -3.90 17.75
N SER A 592 10.55 -2.88 17.97
CA SER A 592 11.93 -3.04 18.43
C SER A 592 12.00 -3.75 19.80
N HIS A 593 11.00 -3.60 20.66
CA HIS A 593 10.89 -4.37 21.90
C HIS A 593 10.93 -5.87 21.63
N PHE A 594 10.07 -6.38 20.75
CA PHE A 594 9.98 -7.82 20.46
C PHE A 594 11.20 -8.38 19.71
N VAL A 595 11.99 -7.50 19.10
CA VAL A 595 13.20 -7.87 18.36
C VAL A 595 14.43 -7.90 19.27
N PHE A 596 14.55 -6.94 20.19
CA PHE A 596 15.76 -6.74 21.00
C PHE A 596 15.59 -7.05 22.49
N ARG A 597 14.35 -7.21 22.98
CA ARG A 597 14.02 -7.40 24.40
C ARG A 597 13.18 -8.66 24.63
N LYS A 598 13.13 -9.07 25.90
CA LYS A 598 12.31 -10.21 26.38
C LYS A 598 11.32 -9.83 27.48
N LYS A 599 11.53 -8.69 28.16
CA LYS A 599 10.74 -8.25 29.30
C LYS A 599 10.40 -6.78 29.15
N ILE A 600 9.14 -6.43 29.42
CA ILE A 600 8.67 -5.04 29.49
C ILE A 600 9.31 -4.39 30.73
N LYS A 601 9.66 -3.10 30.61
CA LYS A 601 10.30 -2.34 31.68
C LYS A 601 9.42 -1.16 32.09
N LEU A 602 9.43 -0.84 33.38
CA LEU A 602 8.71 0.33 33.93
C LEU A 602 9.19 1.64 33.28
N SER A 603 10.45 1.70 32.85
CA SER A 603 11.01 2.85 32.13
C SER A 603 10.28 3.18 30.83
N TYR A 604 9.40 2.34 30.30
CA TYR A 604 8.57 2.68 29.13
C TYR A 604 7.51 3.73 29.45
N LEU A 605 7.13 3.90 30.72
CA LEU A 605 6.26 4.98 31.15
C LEU A 605 6.85 6.37 30.86
N SER A 606 8.17 6.48 30.65
CA SER A 606 8.80 7.74 30.27
C SER A 606 8.27 8.27 28.92
N PHE A 607 7.79 7.41 28.02
CA PHE A 607 7.19 7.79 26.74
C PHE A 607 5.78 8.40 26.88
N LEU A 608 5.14 8.28 28.04
CA LEU A 608 3.86 8.95 28.32
C LEU A 608 4.06 10.37 28.89
N ILE A 609 5.22 10.63 29.49
CA ILE A 609 5.48 11.86 30.26
C ILE A 609 6.41 12.79 29.49
N PHE A 610 7.62 12.34 29.15
CA PHE A 610 8.66 13.22 28.61
C PHE A 610 8.33 13.81 27.24
N PRO A 611 7.71 13.07 26.29
CA PRO A 611 7.30 13.67 25.03
C PRO A 611 6.34 14.85 25.21
N VAL A 612 5.38 14.74 26.13
CA VAL A 612 4.42 15.81 26.44
C VAL A 612 5.13 17.01 27.06
N ILE A 613 5.99 16.78 28.06
CA ILE A 613 6.76 17.84 28.71
C ILE A 613 7.61 18.61 27.69
N ILE A 614 8.33 17.89 26.83
CA ILE A 614 9.18 18.52 25.80
C ILE A 614 8.35 19.25 24.77
N TYR A 615 7.20 18.70 24.40
CA TYR A 615 6.28 19.35 23.48
C TYR A 615 5.82 20.70 24.02
N ILE A 616 5.30 20.74 25.24
CA ILE A 616 4.89 21.99 25.89
C ILE A 616 6.08 22.93 26.08
N ALA A 617 7.22 22.43 26.56
CA ALA A 617 8.41 23.22 26.80
C ALA A 617 8.94 23.89 25.52
N SER A 618 8.77 23.25 24.36
CA SER A 618 9.17 23.83 23.08
C SER A 618 8.39 25.10 22.72
N TYR A 619 7.19 25.30 23.28
CA TYR A 619 6.41 26.54 23.15
C TYR A 619 6.74 27.58 24.24
N GLY A 620 7.81 27.40 25.01
CA GLY A 620 8.20 28.34 26.07
C GLY A 620 8.34 29.79 25.60
N VAL A 621 8.85 30.02 24.39
CA VAL A 621 8.96 31.37 23.80
C VAL A 621 7.58 31.97 23.51
N MET A 622 6.62 31.17 23.04
CA MET A 622 5.23 31.63 22.82
C MET A 622 4.61 32.18 24.10
N PHE A 623 4.77 31.46 25.22
CA PHE A 623 4.28 31.91 26.52
C PHE A 623 5.07 33.13 27.02
N ALA A 624 6.38 33.18 26.78
CA ALA A 624 7.21 34.32 27.16
C ALA A 624 6.84 35.61 26.41
N THR A 625 6.29 35.52 25.20
CA THR A 625 5.76 36.68 24.45
C THR A 625 4.31 37.03 24.80
N GLY A 626 3.78 36.52 25.92
CA GLY A 626 2.48 36.93 26.47
C GLY A 626 1.27 36.09 26.04
N HIS A 627 1.46 35.01 25.29
CA HIS A 627 0.33 34.16 24.88
C HIS A 627 -0.19 33.28 26.01
N THR A 628 -1.49 32.97 25.97
CA THR A 628 -2.18 32.14 26.98
C THR A 628 -2.23 30.66 26.61
N TRP A 629 -2.64 29.82 27.57
CA TRP A 629 -2.93 28.41 27.33
C TRP A 629 -4.04 28.20 26.28
N ASP A 630 -5.04 29.07 26.26
CA ASP A 630 -6.12 28.99 25.27
C ASP A 630 -5.61 29.21 23.86
N GLN A 631 -4.71 30.18 23.67
CA GLN A 631 -4.06 30.42 22.39
C GLN A 631 -3.14 29.25 21.98
N PHE A 632 -2.42 28.65 22.94
CA PHE A 632 -1.64 27.42 22.68
C PHE A 632 -2.54 26.30 22.15
N VAL A 633 -3.67 26.03 22.82
CA VAL A 633 -4.65 25.02 22.39
C VAL A 633 -5.22 25.35 21.02
N GLU A 634 -5.52 26.62 20.76
CA GLU A 634 -6.04 27.06 19.47
C GLU A 634 -5.05 26.81 18.34
N VAL A 635 -3.76 27.13 18.51
CA VAL A 635 -2.72 26.79 17.54
C VAL A 635 -2.69 25.28 17.26
N GLN A 636 -2.84 24.42 18.29
CA GLN A 636 -2.89 22.97 18.07
C GLN A 636 -4.11 22.55 17.23
N LYS A 637 -5.28 23.14 17.49
CA LYS A 637 -6.51 22.88 16.72
C LYS A 637 -6.35 23.31 15.28
N GLN A 638 -5.76 24.47 15.04
CA GLN A 638 -5.50 24.96 13.69
C GLN A 638 -4.51 24.07 12.95
N MET A 639 -3.42 23.65 13.59
CA MET A 639 -2.47 22.70 13.00
C MET A 639 -3.17 21.39 12.59
N TRP A 640 -4.03 20.86 13.46
CA TRP A 640 -4.83 19.68 13.15
C TRP A 640 -5.76 19.92 11.97
N TRP A 641 -6.54 21.01 12.01
CA TRP A 641 -7.45 21.39 10.93
C TRP A 641 -6.73 21.53 9.59
N TYR A 642 -5.58 22.21 9.56
CA TYR A 642 -4.75 22.38 8.37
C TYR A 642 -4.31 21.02 7.82
N HIS A 643 -3.79 20.14 8.67
CA HIS A 643 -3.32 18.82 8.21
C HIS A 643 -4.43 17.85 7.81
N THR A 644 -5.68 18.02 8.27
CA THR A 644 -6.82 17.17 7.90
C THR A 644 -7.66 17.71 6.75
N ASN A 645 -7.70 19.03 6.53
CA ASN A 645 -8.61 19.67 5.58
C ASN A 645 -7.93 20.43 4.44
N LEU A 646 -6.59 20.48 4.39
CA LEU A 646 -5.90 21.17 3.29
C LEU A 646 -6.22 20.51 1.95
N VAL A 647 -6.98 21.23 1.12
CA VAL A 647 -7.20 20.96 -0.29
C VAL A 647 -6.45 22.03 -1.07
N ALA A 648 -5.33 21.67 -1.66
CA ALA A 648 -4.48 22.57 -2.43
C ALA A 648 -3.89 21.83 -3.62
N GLU A 649 -3.68 22.56 -4.71
CA GLU A 649 -2.95 22.07 -5.88
C GLU A 649 -1.57 22.73 -5.92
N HIS A 650 -0.55 21.95 -6.29
CA HIS A 650 0.80 22.45 -6.50
C HIS A 650 1.46 21.68 -7.64
N PRO A 651 2.10 22.35 -8.61
CA PRO A 651 2.70 21.71 -9.78
C PRO A 651 3.69 20.60 -9.40
N TYR A 652 4.50 20.79 -8.36
CA TYR A 652 5.51 19.80 -7.93
C TYR A 652 5.01 18.76 -6.90
N THR A 653 3.69 18.60 -6.75
CA THR A 653 3.11 17.52 -5.92
C THR A 653 3.59 16.16 -6.42
N SER A 654 3.99 15.28 -5.50
CA SER A 654 4.53 13.95 -5.81
C SER A 654 3.81 12.87 -5.02
N GLN A 655 3.20 11.93 -5.74
CA GLN A 655 2.44 10.82 -5.17
C GLN A 655 3.35 9.82 -4.45
N ALA A 656 2.95 9.36 -3.26
CA ALA A 656 3.80 8.55 -2.39
C ALA A 656 4.35 7.29 -3.05
N TRP A 657 3.52 6.57 -3.81
CA TRP A 657 3.94 5.35 -4.51
C TRP A 657 5.11 5.56 -5.48
N SER A 658 5.33 6.79 -5.95
CA SER A 658 6.35 7.14 -6.93
C SER A 658 7.75 7.38 -6.32
N TRP A 659 7.81 7.63 -5.01
CA TRP A 659 9.04 8.06 -4.32
C TRP A 659 10.19 7.05 -4.36
N PRO A 660 9.98 5.73 -4.10
CA PRO A 660 11.07 4.76 -4.14
C PRO A 660 11.68 4.59 -5.54
N LEU A 661 10.94 5.00 -6.58
CA LEU A 661 11.35 4.92 -7.98
C LEU A 661 11.96 6.24 -8.50
N LEU A 662 11.91 7.31 -7.69
CA LEU A 662 12.30 8.67 -8.09
C LEU A 662 11.58 9.18 -9.33
N LEU A 663 10.29 8.88 -9.52
CA LEU A 663 9.61 9.31 -10.76
C LEU A 663 9.33 10.82 -10.80
N ARG A 664 9.19 11.48 -9.65
CA ARG A 664 8.84 12.90 -9.56
C ARG A 664 9.62 13.62 -8.44
N PRO A 665 10.80 14.19 -8.78
CA PRO A 665 11.56 15.15 -7.97
C PRO A 665 10.75 16.42 -7.62
N ILE A 666 11.31 17.22 -6.72
CA ILE A 666 10.76 18.54 -6.37
C ILE A 666 11.75 19.61 -6.80
N TYR A 667 11.26 20.62 -7.53
CA TYR A 667 12.02 21.82 -7.82
C TYR A 667 11.92 22.81 -6.67
N LEU A 668 13.05 23.26 -6.13
CA LEU A 668 13.09 24.15 -4.96
C LEU A 668 13.52 25.58 -5.29
N TYR A 669 14.43 25.76 -6.26
CA TYR A 669 15.04 27.07 -6.52
C TYR A 669 15.45 27.24 -7.97
N ASP A 670 15.25 28.45 -8.49
CA ASP A 670 15.76 28.95 -9.77
C ASP A 670 16.55 30.25 -9.57
N GLY A 671 17.83 30.24 -9.89
CA GLY A 671 18.72 31.41 -9.87
C GLY A 671 18.82 32.14 -11.21
N GLY A 672 17.98 31.76 -12.19
CA GLY A 672 17.94 32.34 -13.53
C GLY A 672 19.12 31.94 -14.42
N ASP A 673 18.93 32.08 -15.73
CA ASP A 673 19.99 31.95 -16.72
C ASP A 673 20.81 33.25 -16.80
N VAL A 674 22.10 33.15 -16.51
CA VAL A 674 23.06 34.24 -16.65
C VAL A 674 24.24 33.73 -17.48
N ASN A 675 24.43 34.30 -18.66
CA ASN A 675 25.52 33.97 -19.59
C ASN A 675 25.59 32.48 -19.95
N GLY A 676 24.44 31.82 -20.15
CA GLY A 676 24.36 30.40 -20.52
C GLY A 676 24.64 29.44 -19.35
N GLN A 677 24.61 29.96 -18.12
CA GLN A 677 24.72 29.18 -16.89
C GLN A 677 23.50 29.36 -16.01
N VAL A 678 22.99 28.25 -15.47
CA VAL A 678 21.82 28.20 -14.59
C VAL A 678 22.23 27.69 -13.21
N ALA A 679 21.54 28.16 -12.17
CA ALA A 679 21.63 27.61 -10.82
C ALA A 679 20.25 27.11 -10.42
N ARG A 680 20.11 25.79 -10.25
CA ARG A 680 18.85 25.14 -9.90
C ARG A 680 19.05 24.21 -8.72
N ILE A 681 18.05 24.12 -7.84
CA ILE A 681 18.03 23.13 -6.76
C ILE A 681 16.84 22.22 -6.95
N TYR A 682 17.11 20.92 -7.19
CA TYR A 682 16.11 19.87 -7.16
C TYR A 682 16.34 18.94 -5.96
N ALA A 683 15.27 18.68 -5.20
CA ALA A 683 15.27 17.68 -4.14
C ALA A 683 14.89 16.31 -4.69
N PHE A 684 15.88 15.44 -4.84
CA PHE A 684 15.73 14.02 -5.15
C PHE A 684 16.96 13.23 -4.71
N GLY A 685 16.79 11.92 -4.60
CA GLY A 685 17.85 11.02 -4.16
C GLY A 685 18.83 10.63 -5.25
N ASN A 686 19.92 9.99 -4.83
CA ASN A 686 20.85 9.38 -5.78
C ASN A 686 20.18 8.15 -6.43
N PRO A 687 20.04 8.09 -7.78
CA PRO A 687 19.29 7.01 -8.43
C PRO A 687 19.78 5.61 -8.11
N ILE A 688 21.10 5.42 -8.01
CA ILE A 688 21.68 4.12 -7.63
C ILE A 688 21.29 3.78 -6.20
N ILE A 689 21.33 4.73 -5.27
CA ILE A 689 20.97 4.48 -3.87
C ILE A 689 19.50 4.11 -3.76
N PHE A 690 18.60 4.83 -4.45
CA PHE A 690 17.18 4.54 -4.43
C PHE A 690 16.85 3.18 -5.05
N TRP A 691 17.32 2.92 -6.27
CA TRP A 691 16.98 1.68 -6.97
C TRP A 691 17.67 0.45 -6.38
N PHE A 692 18.96 0.55 -6.04
CA PHE A 692 19.67 -0.53 -5.34
C PHE A 692 19.16 -0.70 -3.92
N GLY A 693 18.77 0.39 -3.24
CA GLY A 693 18.17 0.35 -1.92
C GLY A 693 16.81 -0.33 -1.92
N LEU A 694 15.95 -0.03 -2.89
CA LEU A 694 14.67 -0.71 -3.09
C LEU A 694 14.87 -2.19 -3.40
N TYR A 695 15.80 -2.52 -4.31
CA TYR A 695 16.22 -3.89 -4.54
C TYR A 695 16.71 -4.57 -3.25
N SER A 696 17.47 -3.86 -2.42
CA SER A 696 17.98 -4.34 -1.14
C SER A 696 16.87 -4.59 -0.12
N ILE A 697 15.82 -3.77 -0.09
CA ILE A 697 14.63 -4.01 0.74
C ILE A 697 13.93 -5.30 0.29
N ILE A 698 13.66 -5.45 -1.01
CA ILE A 698 13.01 -6.65 -1.57
C ILE A 698 13.83 -7.91 -1.28
N LEU A 699 15.13 -7.86 -1.53
CA LEU A 699 16.03 -8.98 -1.27
C LEU A 699 16.13 -9.28 0.23
N SER A 700 16.09 -8.25 1.08
CA SER A 700 16.06 -8.39 2.53
C SER A 700 14.78 -9.07 3.02
N VAL A 701 13.62 -8.84 2.39
CA VAL A 701 12.37 -9.57 2.68
C VAL A 701 12.57 -11.06 2.44
N LEU A 702 13.12 -11.42 1.29
CA LEU A 702 13.38 -12.83 0.92
C LEU A 702 14.36 -13.49 1.90
N ILE A 703 15.46 -12.79 2.24
CA ILE A 703 16.46 -13.27 3.19
C ILE A 703 15.85 -13.41 4.59
N SER A 704 15.14 -12.39 5.07
CA SER A 704 14.51 -12.38 6.39
C SER A 704 13.52 -13.53 6.54
N ALA A 705 12.68 -13.77 5.54
CA ALA A 705 11.71 -14.86 5.53
C ALA A 705 12.38 -16.25 5.50
N LYS A 706 13.39 -16.43 4.63
CA LYS A 706 14.08 -17.72 4.45
C LYS A 706 14.96 -18.08 5.64
N GLU A 707 15.73 -17.12 6.15
CA GLU A 707 16.73 -17.32 7.20
C GLU A 707 16.23 -16.94 8.59
N LYS A 708 15.00 -16.42 8.70
CA LYS A 708 14.35 -16.02 9.95
C LYS A 708 15.14 -14.95 10.72
N VAL A 709 15.76 -14.00 10.00
CA VAL A 709 16.56 -12.92 10.58
C VAL A 709 15.65 -11.77 11.06
N LYS A 710 15.14 -11.88 12.29
CA LYS A 710 14.23 -10.89 12.89
C LYS A 710 14.73 -9.45 12.83
N LYS A 711 16.04 -9.25 13.00
CA LYS A 711 16.72 -7.94 12.93
C LYS A 711 16.60 -7.29 11.55
N LEU A 712 16.63 -8.09 10.49
CA LEU A 712 16.42 -7.60 9.13
C LEU A 712 14.94 -7.30 8.89
N GLY A 713 14.03 -8.12 9.45
CA GLY A 713 12.60 -7.83 9.53
C GLY A 713 12.31 -6.47 10.21
N PHE A 714 13.02 -6.12 11.27
CA PHE A 714 12.92 -4.82 11.93
C PHE A 714 13.29 -3.65 11.01
N VAL A 715 14.38 -3.78 10.24
CA VAL A 715 14.80 -2.74 9.27
C VAL A 715 13.74 -2.55 8.19
N ILE A 716 13.22 -3.64 7.62
CA ILE A 716 12.14 -3.61 6.62
C ILE A 716 10.89 -2.96 7.19
N PHE A 717 10.47 -3.37 8.40
CA PHE A 717 9.31 -2.79 9.07
C PHE A 717 9.48 -1.27 9.28
N SER A 718 10.66 -0.84 9.74
CA SER A 718 10.96 0.57 9.98
C SER A 718 10.91 1.40 8.70
N TYR A 719 11.47 0.87 7.60
CA TYR A 719 11.33 1.47 6.27
C TYR A 719 9.87 1.61 5.84
N LEU A 720 9.08 0.55 5.99
CA LEU A 720 7.67 0.55 5.58
C LEU A 720 6.80 1.50 6.42
N ILE A 721 7.04 1.61 7.72
CA ILE A 721 6.26 2.49 8.60
C ILE A 721 6.49 3.97 8.30
N PHE A 722 7.70 4.38 7.93
CA PHE A 722 7.95 5.75 7.48
C PHE A 722 7.46 6.03 6.05
N PHE A 723 7.12 4.99 5.28
CA PHE A 723 6.74 5.11 3.87
C PHE A 723 5.23 4.91 3.62
N LEU A 724 4.71 3.73 3.95
CA LEU A 724 3.37 3.28 3.55
C LEU A 724 2.21 4.19 4.02
N PRO A 725 2.23 4.82 5.22
CA PRO A 725 1.13 5.69 5.63
C PRO A 725 0.87 6.84 4.64
N TRP A 726 1.91 7.30 3.94
CA TRP A 726 1.77 8.37 2.96
C TRP A 726 0.99 7.95 1.71
N ILE A 727 0.98 6.66 1.34
CA ILE A 727 0.18 6.17 0.19
C ILE A 727 -1.31 6.39 0.41
N ALA A 728 -1.75 6.34 1.66
CA ALA A 728 -3.14 6.55 2.03
C ALA A 728 -3.46 8.03 2.30
N SER A 729 -2.49 8.95 2.26
CA SER A 729 -2.73 10.33 2.63
C SER A 729 -3.52 11.06 1.53
N PRO A 730 -4.65 11.72 1.85
CA PRO A 730 -5.48 12.43 0.87
C PRO A 730 -4.94 13.83 0.53
N ARG A 731 -3.94 14.32 1.28
CA ARG A 731 -3.38 15.66 1.15
C ARG A 731 -2.33 15.76 0.05
N ILE A 732 -2.00 17.00 -0.29
CA ILE A 732 -0.82 17.32 -1.07
C ILE A 732 0.46 16.83 -0.36
N MET A 733 1.34 16.17 -1.12
CA MET A 733 2.57 15.60 -0.60
C MET A 733 3.72 15.80 -1.58
N PHE A 734 4.91 15.71 -1.03
CA PHE A 734 6.16 15.95 -1.71
C PHE A 734 7.17 14.86 -1.37
N LEU A 735 8.11 14.59 -2.28
CA LEU A 735 9.15 13.56 -2.14
C LEU A 735 9.93 13.64 -0.80
N TYR A 736 10.14 14.82 -0.22
CA TYR A 736 10.86 14.94 1.06
C TYR A 736 10.17 14.24 2.24
N HIS A 737 8.87 13.95 2.17
CA HIS A 737 8.17 13.14 3.19
C HIS A 737 8.73 11.70 3.27
N TYR A 738 9.40 11.24 2.22
CA TYR A 738 10.08 9.94 2.17
C TYR A 738 11.40 9.92 2.96
N LEU A 739 11.98 11.08 3.30
CA LEU A 739 13.31 11.21 3.93
C LEU A 739 13.52 10.28 5.15
N PRO A 740 12.57 10.14 6.10
CA PRO A 740 12.73 9.23 7.24
C PRO A 740 12.85 7.74 6.88
N SER A 741 12.45 7.35 5.66
CA SER A 741 12.59 5.98 5.16
C SER A 741 14.00 5.65 4.66
N ILE A 742 14.74 6.66 4.17
CA ILE A 742 16.06 6.50 3.53
C ILE A 742 17.11 5.88 4.46
N PRO A 743 17.23 6.25 5.76
CA PRO A 743 18.14 5.57 6.68
C PRO A 743 17.97 4.05 6.69
N PHE A 744 16.74 3.55 6.75
CA PHE A 744 16.47 2.11 6.82
C PHE A 744 16.71 1.43 5.47
N LEU A 745 16.46 2.13 4.37
CA LEU A 745 16.87 1.71 3.02
C LEU A 745 18.39 1.59 2.91
N ALA A 746 19.15 2.56 3.46
CA ALA A 746 20.61 2.53 3.50
C ALA A 746 21.16 1.41 4.42
N ILE A 747 20.49 1.12 5.54
CA ILE A 747 20.82 0.00 6.42
C ILE A 747 20.60 -1.35 5.71
N ALA A 748 19.50 -1.49 4.98
CA ALA A 748 19.24 -2.69 4.17
C ALA A 748 20.29 -2.84 3.06
N ALA A 749 20.62 -1.76 2.35
CA ALA A 749 21.69 -1.74 1.36
C ALA A 749 23.06 -2.12 1.96
N GLY A 750 23.40 -1.57 3.13
CA GLY A 750 24.62 -1.92 3.86
C GLY A 750 24.69 -3.41 4.23
N TYR A 751 23.57 -4.00 4.64
CA TYR A 751 23.47 -5.44 4.90
C TYR A 751 23.68 -6.29 3.63
N ILE A 752 23.05 -5.90 2.52
CA ILE A 752 23.20 -6.60 1.23
C ILE A 752 24.63 -6.46 0.68
N LEU A 753 25.22 -5.26 0.74
CA LEU A 753 26.61 -5.04 0.35
C LEU A 753 27.56 -5.85 1.22
N ARG A 754 27.33 -5.93 2.54
CA ARG A 754 28.10 -6.81 3.42
C ARG A 754 27.95 -8.29 3.00
N ARG A 755 26.78 -8.72 2.56
CA ARG A 755 26.55 -10.09 2.09
C ARG A 755 27.20 -10.41 0.73
N PHE A 756 27.20 -9.45 -0.19
CA PHE A 756 27.71 -9.63 -1.56
C PHE A 756 28.94 -8.74 -1.82
N PRO A 757 30.14 -9.14 -1.34
CA PRO A 757 31.34 -8.31 -1.42
C PRO A 757 31.73 -7.90 -2.84
N LYS A 758 31.46 -8.74 -3.84
CA LYS A 758 31.77 -8.45 -5.25
C LYS A 758 31.01 -7.24 -5.78
N ALA A 759 29.81 -6.97 -5.27
CA ALA A 759 29.01 -5.82 -5.70
C ALA A 759 29.43 -4.51 -5.01
N ARG A 760 30.17 -4.57 -3.88
CA ARG A 760 30.50 -3.40 -3.05
C ARG A 760 31.20 -2.31 -3.82
N PHE A 761 32.27 -2.68 -4.53
CA PHE A 761 33.08 -1.72 -5.27
C PHE A 761 32.25 -1.00 -6.32
N TYR A 762 31.56 -1.74 -7.19
CA TYR A 762 30.75 -1.17 -8.26
C TYR A 762 29.64 -0.28 -7.74
N ILE A 763 28.85 -0.74 -6.76
CA ILE A 763 27.74 0.07 -6.22
C ILE A 763 28.26 1.35 -5.55
N LEU A 764 29.29 1.27 -4.69
CA LEU A 764 29.78 2.45 -3.99
C LEU A 764 30.47 3.44 -4.91
N VAL A 765 31.27 2.98 -5.87
CA VAL A 765 31.94 3.85 -6.84
C VAL A 765 30.91 4.50 -7.76
N SER A 766 29.95 3.75 -8.30
CA SER A 766 28.91 4.34 -9.14
C SER A 766 28.01 5.32 -8.36
N SER A 767 27.66 5.02 -7.10
CA SER A 767 26.97 5.98 -6.23
C SER A 767 27.79 7.25 -6.02
N PHE A 768 29.10 7.14 -5.80
CA PHE A 768 29.99 8.29 -5.62
C PHE A 768 30.15 9.12 -6.91
N LEU A 769 30.27 8.48 -8.07
CA LEU A 769 30.33 9.17 -9.36
C LEU A 769 29.03 9.92 -9.66
N LEU A 770 27.87 9.30 -9.40
CA LEU A 770 26.58 9.99 -9.52
C LEU A 770 26.42 11.09 -8.48
N PHE A 771 26.97 10.94 -7.28
CA PHE A 771 27.00 12.02 -6.31
C PHE A 771 27.76 13.21 -6.89
N ILE A 772 28.98 13.02 -7.42
CA ILE A 772 29.76 14.10 -8.04
C ILE A 772 28.99 14.75 -9.20
N TYR A 773 28.35 13.93 -10.05
CA TYR A 773 27.57 14.40 -11.18
C TYR A 773 26.39 15.29 -10.78
N PHE A 774 25.58 14.86 -9.81
CA PHE A 774 24.39 15.61 -9.37
C PHE A 774 24.68 16.66 -8.28
N TYR A 775 25.86 16.64 -7.64
CA TYR A 775 26.18 17.53 -6.52
C TYR A 775 25.99 19.02 -6.86
N PRO A 776 26.45 19.54 -8.02
CA PRO A 776 26.20 20.93 -8.40
C PRO A 776 24.70 21.29 -8.42
N HIS A 777 23.85 20.37 -8.86
CA HIS A 777 22.40 20.54 -8.95
C HIS A 777 21.70 20.43 -7.59
N TRP A 778 22.25 19.64 -6.66
CA TRP A 778 21.70 19.52 -5.30
C TRP A 778 22.00 20.73 -4.42
N ILE A 779 23.09 21.46 -4.70
CA ILE A 779 23.48 22.61 -3.88
C ILE A 779 23.27 23.96 -4.57
N GLY A 780 22.79 23.97 -5.82
CA GLY A 780 22.51 25.19 -6.56
C GLY A 780 23.75 25.91 -7.09
N LEU A 781 24.81 25.18 -7.47
CA LEU A 781 25.95 25.78 -8.18
C LEU A 781 25.53 26.25 -9.57
N ARG A 782 26.09 27.38 -10.01
CA ARG A 782 25.98 27.79 -11.41
C ARG A 782 26.74 26.80 -12.30
N ILE A 783 26.03 26.26 -13.28
CA ILE A 783 26.53 25.28 -14.24
C ILE A 783 26.08 25.61 -15.65
N PRO A 784 26.78 25.17 -16.70
CA PRO A 784 26.34 25.34 -18.08
C PRO A 784 24.96 24.72 -18.32
N LEU A 785 24.11 25.38 -19.10
CA LEU A 785 22.75 24.89 -19.42
C LEU A 785 22.74 23.45 -19.95
N LYS A 786 23.72 23.08 -20.79
CA LYS A 786 23.87 21.70 -21.32
C LYS A 786 24.04 20.65 -20.22
N LEU A 787 24.71 21.00 -19.12
CA LEU A 787 24.87 20.09 -17.98
C LEU A 787 23.57 19.98 -17.18
N ASP A 788 22.86 21.09 -16.98
CA ASP A 788 21.53 21.07 -16.34
C ASP A 788 20.54 20.18 -17.10
N GLU A 789 20.46 20.35 -18.42
CA GLU A 789 19.59 19.53 -19.28
C GLU A 789 19.88 18.03 -19.18
N SER A 790 21.13 17.65 -18.92
CA SER A 790 21.55 16.25 -18.78
C SER A 790 21.15 15.59 -17.46
N TYR A 791 20.70 16.37 -16.47
CA TYR A 791 20.24 15.82 -15.19
C TYR A 791 18.84 15.21 -15.26
N TYR A 792 18.02 15.62 -16.22
CA TYR A 792 16.64 15.15 -16.37
C TYR A 792 16.57 13.82 -17.11
N TRP A 793 16.81 12.72 -16.41
CA TRP A 793 16.80 11.37 -17.00
C TRP A 793 15.40 10.89 -17.41
N PHE A 794 14.36 11.38 -16.73
CA PHE A 794 12.97 11.16 -17.11
C PHE A 794 12.32 12.51 -17.45
N SER A 795 11.36 12.50 -18.37
CA SER A 795 10.59 13.70 -18.70
C SER A 795 9.85 14.27 -17.48
N SER A 796 9.46 13.40 -16.55
CA SER A 796 8.79 13.77 -15.29
C SER A 796 9.71 14.41 -14.24
N TRP A 797 11.01 14.54 -14.51
CA TRP A 797 11.96 15.26 -13.65
C TRP A 797 12.03 16.75 -13.97
N ARG A 798 11.44 17.18 -15.09
CA ARG A 798 11.34 18.58 -15.46
C ARG A 798 10.20 19.26 -14.71
#